data_AF-A0A517TMM0-F1
#
_entry.id   AF-A0A517TMM0-F1
#
_cell.length_a   1.000
_cell.length_b   1.000
_cell.length_c   1.000
_cell.angle_alpha   90.00
_cell.angle_beta   90.00
_cell.angle_gamma   90.00
#
_symmetry.space_group_name_H-M   'P 1'
#
loop_
_entity.id
_entity.type
_entity.pdbx_description
1 polymer ?
#
loop_
_entity_poly.entity_id
_entity_poly.type
_entity_poly.pdbx_seq_one_letter_code
_entity_poly.pdbx_strand_id
1 'polypeptide(L)'
;MRRRLTFTLLLFALHSSHSLAQTIDWTGGGPTDQWDDKPNWTANNIPDAAGETAQFNVAGGFPVELPGDFTIDDLISLSGLPQLRPSAGVNPTLTVSDDLLATGGGFYLSTTNDEKFTVEVNDALRIDGGGSFTADTSGGAGGLVSILIDGLRLGDIGSGSGDLNLIGPNSTLDQTGLTTINLGQDGPAQFTLSDGARATFAAPIGMANLASGATSANVLVESGSRLNLNSLQLTTLGFFAGVSADLTVTGSSSVADLSGLLTIGGSSSATATVNVSNNGRLDVGGATTVNTNGILTIDSGGSFIARSGLDATTAGVVDVQNGTLLVENGSFRPLGASSAYVLDGDAAPADTAKVTVGAGATFSPGGTTRIGNAAGGTLEAAAGGEIDLGFVEVGGQAGSAGALIATGSETVFNTFAVEVGRQGSGSLLVEEGGKFEYLRIEVATAAGGDGAITVTGPGSRLVRDPNGNSATLILGYRDDGSLEVLDQGRVESSTMQVGRIGSTGDVNVLVDGVGSVLAVGSLSSSEVNSATVTASNGGFIDVAGASEIGDGVVVSVTGGGSFETGSFVDEGGRFQLLNGDLTVTSASRTLLVEPVGPTVDGVRIELHPSFSTASPTQLTSSHAIDMAGDIIVLPGAFFDIAGGTLSGEDLSLGAGASLRVRSSANVTTHGSFNMALGSAAEFDEDATLGDATAVNGVTIAGEIDTGANTLTLEDANDVVFDSGALVAFPASTSLSGEVAAANGATIDFGANFTGHGQITSPDDPIKPVINNGHLAGDSIARPITLTGYVKGVGTCDNCVITGTDAPGFSPATVIRGSVAYRGTLEIEIGGTGSGDFDRLEHLLGAGVIDLGGELSVELIDGYTPSAGDEFLFMTSNGGVFNTFDTIDLPEGAGGLSWDLQYGETIVALVVEGVAGDYNYDGLVDAADYTVWRDTLGQAGAGLAADGDNNGVVEQADYAIWQANYGATAASLATTVPEPSGAILALVGGLGLWRSRTHRLLKNIS
;
A
#
# COMPACT_ATOMS: atom_id res chain seq x y z
N MET A 1 105.84 -17.25 -0.52
CA MET A 1 106.57 -17.25 0.77
C MET A 1 105.59 -17.74 1.84
N ARG A 2 105.78 -18.93 2.45
CA ARG A 2 106.26 -19.16 3.85
C ARG A 2 105.66 -18.17 4.87
N ARG A 3 105.12 -18.50 6.06
CA ARG A 3 104.99 -19.70 6.93
C ARG A 3 104.05 -19.26 8.10
N ARG A 4 103.04 -20.05 8.51
CA ARG A 4 102.90 -20.84 9.77
C ARG A 4 103.03 -20.13 11.15
N LEU A 5 101.97 -20.25 11.99
CA LEU A 5 101.86 -20.83 13.37
C LEU A 5 100.49 -20.37 13.95
N THR A 6 99.46 -21.16 14.29
CA THR A 6 99.23 -22.28 15.25
C THR A 6 99.16 -21.87 16.74
N PHE A 7 97.95 -21.98 17.34
CA PHE A 7 97.56 -22.42 18.72
C PHE A 7 96.01 -22.33 18.78
N THR A 8 95.18 -23.38 18.72
CA THR A 8 94.82 -24.46 19.69
C THR A 8 94.06 -23.98 20.93
N LEU A 9 92.76 -24.32 21.07
CA LEU A 9 92.20 -25.17 22.15
C LEU A 9 90.68 -25.43 21.99
N LEU A 10 90.31 -26.72 21.98
CA LEU A 10 89.16 -27.44 22.59
C LEU A 10 87.72 -26.85 22.47
N LEU A 11 86.65 -27.63 22.26
CA LEU A 11 86.30 -28.86 22.98
C LEU A 11 85.08 -29.54 22.28
N PHE A 12 85.23 -30.86 21.99
CA PHE A 12 84.21 -31.95 21.95
C PHE A 12 82.99 -31.86 21.01
N ALA A 13 82.50 -32.94 20.38
CA ALA A 13 82.97 -34.31 20.12
C ALA A 13 81.92 -34.91 19.16
N LEU A 14 82.32 -35.46 18.00
CA LEU A 14 82.29 -36.91 17.74
C LEU A 14 81.11 -37.66 18.40
N HIS A 15 80.10 -38.00 17.61
CA HIS A 15 79.38 -39.29 17.66
C HIS A 15 78.98 -39.64 16.21
N SER A 16 79.82 -40.45 15.54
CA SER A 16 79.45 -41.76 15.02
C SER A 16 78.36 -41.71 13.92
N SER A 17 78.73 -41.66 12.65
CA SER A 17 78.83 -42.91 11.86
C SER A 17 79.02 -44.16 12.73
N HIS A 18 77.94 -44.58 13.37
CA HIS A 18 77.85 -45.93 13.87
C HIS A 18 77.64 -46.83 12.64
N SER A 19 78.73 -47.46 12.20
CA SER A 19 78.63 -48.89 11.92
C SER A 19 78.21 -49.56 13.24
N LEU A 20 76.91 -49.70 13.45
CA LEU A 20 76.33 -50.85 14.10
C LEU A 20 75.86 -51.69 12.90
N ALA A 21 76.25 -52.95 12.66
CA ALA A 21 76.14 -54.03 13.62
C ALA A 21 74.89 -53.87 14.50
N GLN A 22 73.72 -53.60 13.88
CA GLN A 22 72.53 -54.36 14.21
C GLN A 22 72.62 -55.55 13.25
N THR A 23 73.25 -56.65 13.64
CA THR A 23 72.55 -57.71 14.37
C THR A 23 71.10 -57.73 13.90
N ILE A 24 70.88 -58.43 12.78
CA ILE A 24 69.65 -59.20 12.64
C ILE A 24 69.59 -60.05 13.91
N ASP A 25 68.91 -59.57 14.94
CA ASP A 25 68.71 -60.32 16.18
C ASP A 25 67.25 -60.77 16.20
N TRP A 26 66.97 -61.80 15.39
CA TRP A 26 65.91 -62.75 15.70
C TRP A 26 66.49 -63.69 16.76
N THR A 27 66.46 -63.34 18.06
CA THR A 27 66.78 -64.33 19.10
C THR A 27 65.62 -65.30 19.25
N GLY A 28 65.53 -66.24 18.31
CA GLY A 28 64.41 -67.17 18.23
C GLY A 28 64.61 -68.45 17.41
N GLY A 29 65.81 -68.76 16.90
CA GLY A 29 66.23 -70.14 16.62
C GLY A 29 66.41 -70.59 15.15
N GLY A 30 67.66 -70.87 14.76
CA GLY A 30 68.03 -71.89 13.74
C GLY A 30 68.72 -71.40 12.45
N PRO A 31 69.86 -71.97 11.99
CA PRO A 31 70.77 -71.31 11.03
C PRO A 31 70.56 -71.62 9.53
N THR A 32 69.40 -72.09 9.08
CA THR A 32 69.21 -72.41 7.64
C THR A 32 67.89 -71.96 7.01
N ASP A 33 67.05 -71.22 7.72
CA ASP A 33 65.75 -70.84 7.17
C ASP A 33 65.80 -69.40 6.65
N GLN A 34 65.67 -69.27 5.32
CA GLN A 34 65.40 -68.03 4.60
C GLN A 34 63.88 -67.83 4.65
N TRP A 35 63.41 -66.77 5.31
CA TRP A 35 61.98 -66.54 5.58
C TRP A 35 61.35 -65.68 4.47
N ASP A 36 61.50 -66.16 3.23
CA ASP A 36 61.24 -65.45 1.98
C ASP A 36 59.87 -65.82 1.38
N ASP A 37 59.07 -66.61 2.12
CA ASP A 37 57.95 -67.35 1.56
C ASP A 37 56.71 -67.33 2.48
N LYS A 38 55.55 -67.50 1.84
CA LYS A 38 54.18 -67.53 2.41
C LYS A 38 53.94 -68.35 3.72
N PRO A 39 54.72 -69.39 4.10
CA PRO A 39 54.40 -70.23 5.28
C PRO A 39 54.73 -69.64 6.66
N ASN A 40 55.31 -68.45 6.76
CA ASN A 40 56.10 -68.07 7.93
C ASN A 40 55.42 -67.20 8.99
N TRP A 41 54.24 -66.66 8.66
CA TRP A 41 53.28 -66.12 9.61
C TRP A 41 52.27 -67.22 9.99
N THR A 42 52.71 -68.20 10.78
CA THR A 42 51.79 -69.14 11.45
C THR A 42 51.53 -68.66 12.88
N ALA A 43 50.43 -69.09 13.49
CA ALA A 43 50.10 -68.81 14.90
C ALA A 43 51.20 -69.15 15.93
N ASN A 44 52.28 -69.83 15.51
CA ASN A 44 53.40 -70.25 16.37
C ASN A 44 54.69 -69.41 16.20
N ASN A 45 54.71 -68.40 15.34
CA ASN A 45 55.91 -67.60 15.02
C ASN A 45 55.56 -66.13 14.74
N ILE A 46 54.76 -65.54 15.63
CA ILE A 46 54.33 -64.13 15.54
C ILE A 46 55.08 -63.35 16.63
N PRO A 47 55.54 -62.11 16.37
CA PRO A 47 56.07 -61.24 17.40
C PRO A 47 55.15 -61.19 18.63
N ASP A 48 55.66 -61.55 19.80
CA ASP A 48 54.87 -61.73 21.04
C ASP A 48 55.37 -60.88 22.21
N ALA A 49 56.32 -59.97 21.97
CA ALA A 49 56.90 -59.10 22.99
C ALA A 49 57.07 -57.63 22.52
N ALA A 50 56.93 -56.70 23.47
CA ALA A 50 57.24 -55.28 23.26
C ALA A 50 58.73 -55.09 22.94
N GLY A 51 59.05 -54.40 21.82
CA GLY A 51 60.41 -54.10 21.35
C GLY A 51 60.85 -54.82 20.06
N GLU A 52 59.98 -55.56 19.38
CA GLU A 52 60.28 -56.24 18.11
C GLU A 52 59.80 -55.42 16.90
N THR A 53 60.66 -55.22 15.90
CA THR A 53 60.31 -54.59 14.61
C THR A 53 59.83 -55.63 13.59
N ALA A 54 58.66 -55.42 12.98
CA ALA A 54 58.17 -56.23 11.87
C ALA A 54 58.46 -55.55 10.52
N GLN A 55 59.17 -56.23 9.62
CA GLN A 55 59.56 -55.67 8.31
C GLN A 55 59.16 -56.57 7.13
N PHE A 56 58.45 -56.00 6.16
CA PHE A 56 58.08 -56.64 4.89
C PHE A 56 58.94 -56.11 3.73
N ASN A 57 59.50 -57.03 2.93
CA ASN A 57 60.35 -56.69 1.78
C ASN A 57 60.17 -57.67 0.60
N VAL A 58 58.98 -58.26 0.46
CA VAL A 58 58.69 -59.27 -0.57
C VAL A 58 57.71 -58.65 -1.57
N ALA A 59 58.07 -58.65 -2.86
CA ALA A 59 57.20 -58.11 -3.90
C ALA A 59 55.89 -58.92 -4.04
N GLY A 60 54.78 -58.22 -4.29
CA GLY A 60 53.44 -58.82 -4.45
C GLY A 60 52.55 -58.66 -3.21
N GLY A 61 51.27 -59.02 -3.34
CA GLY A 61 50.30 -59.01 -2.25
C GLY A 61 50.06 -60.42 -1.69
N PHE A 62 50.07 -60.57 -0.37
CA PHE A 62 49.83 -61.84 0.30
C PHE A 62 49.02 -61.63 1.60
N PRO A 63 48.10 -62.54 1.93
CA PRO A 63 47.30 -62.44 3.15
C PRO A 63 48.15 -62.74 4.40
N VAL A 64 47.93 -61.95 5.45
CA VAL A 64 48.47 -62.15 6.79
C VAL A 64 47.28 -62.19 7.74
N GLU A 65 47.03 -63.35 8.34
CA GLU A 65 45.92 -63.53 9.29
C GLU A 65 46.40 -63.32 10.72
N LEU A 66 45.68 -62.45 11.45
CA LEU A 66 45.97 -62.10 12.84
C LEU A 66 45.05 -62.89 13.78
N PRO A 67 45.58 -63.87 14.55
CA PRO A 67 44.78 -64.72 15.42
C PRO A 67 44.43 -64.12 16.79
N GLY A 68 44.90 -62.91 17.11
CA GLY A 68 44.69 -62.23 18.39
C GLY A 68 45.34 -60.84 18.42
N ASP A 69 45.46 -60.25 19.60
CA ASP A 69 46.13 -58.97 19.79
C ASP A 69 47.66 -59.10 19.69
N PHE A 70 48.31 -58.09 19.13
CA PHE A 70 49.77 -58.04 18.91
C PHE A 70 50.32 -56.67 19.30
N THR A 71 51.55 -56.66 19.81
CA THR A 71 52.31 -55.43 20.05
C THR A 71 53.70 -55.58 19.44
N ILE A 72 54.09 -54.59 18.63
CA ILE A 72 55.40 -54.48 17.99
C ILE A 72 55.95 -53.06 18.21
N ASP A 73 57.25 -52.88 17.98
CA ASP A 73 57.90 -51.56 18.06
C ASP A 73 57.63 -50.79 16.76
N ASP A 74 58.23 -51.22 15.66
CA ASP A 74 58.00 -50.68 14.31
C ASP A 74 57.29 -51.67 13.40
N LEU A 75 56.51 -51.14 12.46
CA LEU A 75 55.91 -51.91 11.36
C LEU A 75 56.29 -51.31 10.01
N ILE A 76 57.17 -51.98 9.26
CA ILE A 76 57.82 -51.43 8.08
C ILE A 76 57.48 -52.24 6.84
N SER A 77 57.11 -51.59 5.73
CA SER A 77 56.98 -52.18 4.40
C SER A 77 57.87 -51.46 3.40
N LEU A 78 58.96 -52.13 2.98
CA LEU A 78 59.93 -51.62 1.99
C LEU A 78 59.56 -52.01 0.55
N SER A 79 58.80 -53.09 0.39
CA SER A 79 58.34 -53.62 -0.90
C SER A 79 57.21 -54.64 -0.65
N GLY A 80 56.22 -54.68 -1.55
CA GLY A 80 55.05 -55.56 -1.44
C GLY A 80 53.83 -54.88 -0.85
N LEU A 81 52.70 -55.59 -0.79
CA LEU A 81 51.43 -55.10 -0.23
C LEU A 81 50.81 -56.20 0.67
N PRO A 82 51.36 -56.46 1.86
CA PRO A 82 50.74 -57.36 2.84
C PRO A 82 49.26 -57.00 3.08
N GLN A 83 48.41 -58.02 2.97
CA GLN A 83 46.97 -57.92 3.23
C GLN A 83 46.68 -58.37 4.67
N LEU A 84 46.73 -57.43 5.60
CA LEU A 84 46.48 -57.69 7.02
C LEU A 84 44.98 -57.86 7.25
N ARG A 85 44.58 -58.97 7.86
CA ARG A 85 43.18 -59.26 8.17
C ARG A 85 43.02 -60.10 9.44
N PRO A 86 41.89 -59.98 10.16
CA PRO A 86 41.58 -60.88 11.27
C PRO A 86 41.48 -62.34 10.83
N SER A 87 41.89 -63.26 11.71
CA SER A 87 41.41 -64.64 11.62
C SER A 87 39.90 -64.69 11.89
N ALA A 88 39.21 -65.66 11.27
CA ALA A 88 37.75 -65.78 11.36
C ALA A 88 37.26 -65.81 12.82
N GLY A 89 36.29 -64.93 13.14
CA GLY A 89 35.69 -64.82 14.47
C GLY A 89 36.57 -64.16 15.55
N VAL A 90 37.70 -63.54 15.18
CA VAL A 90 38.60 -62.81 16.09
C VAL A 90 38.52 -61.31 15.80
N ASN A 91 38.66 -60.49 16.85
CA ASN A 91 38.70 -59.04 16.73
C ASN A 91 40.05 -58.47 17.20
N PRO A 92 41.13 -58.64 16.43
CA PRO A 92 42.49 -58.33 16.87
C PRO A 92 42.77 -56.82 16.92
N THR A 93 43.64 -56.45 17.85
CA THR A 93 44.31 -55.14 17.90
C THR A 93 45.80 -55.30 17.62
N LEU A 94 46.31 -54.62 16.60
CA LEU A 94 47.74 -54.53 16.31
C LEU A 94 48.27 -53.18 16.80
N THR A 95 49.01 -53.19 17.90
CA THR A 95 49.67 -52.02 18.46
C THR A 95 51.10 -51.90 17.94
N VAL A 96 51.42 -50.79 17.30
CA VAL A 96 52.76 -50.36 16.87
C VAL A 96 53.19 -49.28 17.84
N SER A 97 54.24 -49.55 18.63
CA SER A 97 54.64 -48.70 19.74
C SER A 97 55.45 -47.48 19.31
N ASP A 98 56.07 -47.54 18.14
CA ASP A 98 56.83 -46.47 17.48
C ASP A 98 56.21 -46.19 16.09
N ASP A 99 56.95 -46.37 14.99
CA ASP A 99 56.52 -45.97 13.65
C ASP A 99 55.87 -47.11 12.83
N LEU A 100 54.80 -46.77 12.10
CA LEU A 100 54.33 -47.57 10.96
C LEU A 100 54.80 -46.91 9.67
N LEU A 101 55.77 -47.52 8.97
CA LEU A 101 56.40 -46.97 7.77
C LEU A 101 56.09 -47.80 6.52
N ALA A 102 55.43 -47.20 5.53
CA ALA A 102 55.32 -47.71 4.17
C ALA A 102 56.21 -46.89 3.22
N THR A 103 57.30 -47.47 2.72
CA THR A 103 58.22 -46.82 1.79
C THR A 103 58.46 -47.70 0.56
N GLY A 104 57.86 -47.35 -0.59
CA GLY A 104 57.93 -48.16 -1.82
C GLY A 104 57.13 -49.48 -1.82
N GLY A 105 56.71 -49.97 -0.65
CA GLY A 105 55.69 -51.02 -0.45
C GLY A 105 54.39 -50.45 0.14
N GLY A 106 53.56 -51.27 0.77
CA GLY A 106 52.36 -50.77 1.42
C GLY A 106 51.72 -51.73 2.41
N PHE A 107 50.53 -51.36 2.89
CA PHE A 107 49.66 -52.20 3.71
C PHE A 107 48.23 -52.15 3.18
N TYR A 108 47.55 -53.29 3.17
CA TYR A 108 46.13 -53.37 2.82
C TYR A 108 45.38 -54.07 3.95
N LEU A 109 44.55 -53.32 4.66
CA LEU A 109 43.75 -53.79 5.78
C LEU A 109 42.36 -54.12 5.27
N SER A 110 41.88 -55.33 5.54
CA SER A 110 40.51 -55.71 5.21
C SER A 110 39.92 -56.67 6.23
N THR A 111 38.60 -56.78 6.20
CA THR A 111 37.82 -57.73 7.00
C THR A 111 37.05 -58.67 6.07
N THR A 112 36.94 -59.95 6.44
CA THR A 112 36.26 -60.96 5.61
C THR A 112 34.80 -61.21 5.99
N ASN A 113 34.40 -60.98 7.25
CA ASN A 113 33.02 -61.08 7.75
C ASN A 113 32.68 -59.85 8.63
N ASP A 114 31.98 -60.06 9.76
CA ASP A 114 31.60 -59.04 10.76
C ASP A 114 32.71 -58.75 11.80
N GLU A 115 33.96 -59.16 11.53
CA GLU A 115 35.07 -58.96 12.46
C GLU A 115 35.50 -57.48 12.55
N LYS A 116 36.02 -57.09 13.72
CA LYS A 116 36.67 -55.80 13.97
C LYS A 116 38.19 -55.97 13.91
N PHE A 117 38.86 -55.14 13.12
CA PHE A 117 40.32 -55.02 13.12
C PHE A 117 40.72 -53.63 13.60
N THR A 118 41.55 -53.56 14.64
CA THR A 118 42.10 -52.30 15.14
C THR A 118 43.61 -52.26 14.89
N VAL A 119 44.12 -51.14 14.37
CA VAL A 119 45.55 -50.85 14.29
C VAL A 119 45.82 -49.57 15.08
N GLU A 120 46.66 -49.66 16.11
CA GLU A 120 47.05 -48.53 16.96
C GLU A 120 48.51 -48.19 16.68
N VAL A 121 48.82 -46.96 16.27
CA VAL A 121 50.19 -46.49 16.03
C VAL A 121 50.48 -45.36 17.01
N ASN A 122 51.35 -45.62 17.98
CA ASN A 122 51.60 -44.72 19.12
C ASN A 122 52.58 -43.58 18.80
N ASP A 123 53.31 -43.61 17.68
CA ASP A 123 53.98 -42.44 17.11
C ASP A 123 53.35 -42.07 15.75
N ALA A 124 54.06 -42.26 14.62
CA ALA A 124 53.60 -41.78 13.33
C ALA A 124 53.22 -42.92 12.35
N LEU A 125 52.05 -42.77 11.71
CA LEU A 125 51.78 -43.43 10.44
C LEU A 125 52.48 -42.64 9.33
N ARG A 126 53.46 -43.28 8.69
CA ARG A 126 54.33 -42.66 7.69
C ARG A 126 54.29 -43.40 6.36
N ILE A 127 53.94 -42.68 5.29
CA ILE A 127 53.82 -43.25 3.94
C ILE A 127 54.59 -42.37 2.96
N ASP A 128 55.67 -42.93 2.42
CA ASP A 128 56.69 -42.18 1.68
C ASP A 128 57.17 -42.93 0.43
N GLY A 129 57.88 -42.23 -0.46
CA GLY A 129 58.69 -42.88 -1.50
C GLY A 129 57.93 -43.80 -2.46
N GLY A 130 56.64 -43.57 -2.72
CA GLY A 130 55.78 -44.43 -3.54
C GLY A 130 55.01 -45.47 -2.74
N GLY A 131 54.96 -45.36 -1.41
CA GLY A 131 54.26 -46.28 -0.53
C GLY A 131 52.74 -46.06 -0.48
N SER A 132 52.01 -47.07 0.01
CA SER A 132 50.55 -47.00 0.15
C SER A 132 50.03 -47.64 1.44
N PHE A 133 48.94 -47.12 1.98
CA PHE A 133 48.18 -47.73 3.07
C PHE A 133 46.70 -47.66 2.72
N THR A 134 46.03 -48.80 2.70
CA THR A 134 44.61 -48.89 2.38
C THR A 134 43.87 -49.61 3.49
N ALA A 135 42.79 -49.02 4.01
CA ALA A 135 41.80 -49.72 4.82
C ALA A 135 40.50 -49.83 4.04
N ASP A 136 40.06 -51.06 3.80
CA ASP A 136 38.95 -51.37 2.91
C ASP A 136 37.94 -52.30 3.59
N THR A 137 36.73 -51.77 3.79
CA THR A 137 35.57 -52.51 4.30
C THR A 137 34.47 -52.69 3.24
N SER A 138 34.71 -52.28 1.98
CA SER A 138 33.70 -52.34 0.90
C SER A 138 33.27 -53.76 0.52
N GLY A 139 34.11 -54.76 0.80
CA GLY A 139 33.87 -56.17 0.46
C GLY A 139 33.20 -57.04 1.53
N GLY A 140 32.91 -56.50 2.73
CA GLY A 140 32.45 -57.27 3.90
C GLY A 140 30.98 -57.05 4.27
N ALA A 141 30.37 -58.05 4.93
CA ALA A 141 28.96 -58.02 5.36
C ALA A 141 28.70 -57.25 6.68
N GLY A 142 29.65 -56.44 7.16
CA GLY A 142 29.52 -55.71 8.43
C GLY A 142 30.82 -55.45 9.21
N GLY A 143 31.96 -55.95 8.74
CA GLY A 143 33.26 -55.77 9.42
C GLY A 143 33.72 -54.32 9.54
N LEU A 144 34.59 -54.06 10.52
CA LEU A 144 35.10 -52.73 10.90
C LEU A 144 36.63 -52.71 10.85
N VAL A 145 37.20 -51.69 10.21
CA VAL A 145 38.64 -51.38 10.28
C VAL A 145 38.81 -50.03 10.99
N SER A 146 39.51 -50.03 12.12
CA SER A 146 39.76 -48.85 12.93
C SER A 146 41.25 -48.62 13.08
N ILE A 147 41.70 -47.44 12.67
CA ILE A 147 43.10 -47.02 12.75
C ILE A 147 43.17 -45.89 13.77
N LEU A 148 43.99 -46.04 14.79
CA LEU A 148 44.30 -45.00 15.75
C LEU A 148 45.76 -44.59 15.57
N ILE A 149 46.04 -43.30 15.45
CA ILE A 149 47.39 -42.79 15.22
C ILE A 149 47.69 -41.58 16.12
N ASP A 150 48.94 -41.39 16.52
CA ASP A 150 49.35 -40.15 17.19
C ASP A 150 49.79 -39.07 16.19
N GLY A 151 50.47 -39.46 15.11
CA GLY A 151 50.87 -38.58 14.00
C GLY A 151 50.62 -39.17 12.61
N LEU A 152 50.51 -38.31 11.60
CA LEU A 152 50.40 -38.69 10.19
C LEU A 152 51.41 -37.91 9.34
N ARG A 153 52.14 -38.62 8.49
CA ARG A 153 53.08 -38.05 7.52
C ARG A 153 52.96 -38.75 6.18
N LEU A 154 52.59 -37.99 5.15
CA LEU A 154 52.46 -38.51 3.77
C LEU A 154 53.41 -37.73 2.85
N GLY A 155 54.24 -38.43 2.08
CA GLY A 155 55.17 -37.78 1.15
C GLY A 155 56.17 -36.85 1.84
N ASP A 156 56.54 -37.17 3.08
CA ASP A 156 57.44 -36.34 3.89
C ASP A 156 58.89 -36.45 3.37
N ILE A 157 59.30 -37.65 2.94
CA ILE A 157 60.64 -37.91 2.41
C ILE A 157 60.59 -38.75 1.11
N GLY A 158 61.45 -38.41 0.15
CA GLY A 158 61.66 -39.20 -1.08
C GLY A 158 60.81 -38.77 -2.27
N SER A 159 61.11 -39.29 -3.46
CA SER A 159 60.59 -38.79 -4.75
C SER A 159 59.35 -39.52 -5.29
N GLY A 160 58.53 -40.13 -4.43
CA GLY A 160 57.34 -40.90 -4.81
C GLY A 160 56.14 -40.57 -3.91
N SER A 161 54.92 -40.83 -4.39
CA SER A 161 53.69 -40.48 -3.68
C SER A 161 53.52 -41.28 -2.38
N GLY A 162 53.05 -40.63 -1.32
CA GLY A 162 52.52 -41.30 -0.13
C GLY A 162 51.00 -41.37 -0.20
N ASP A 163 50.45 -42.57 -0.38
CA ASP A 163 49.01 -42.75 -0.63
C ASP A 163 48.30 -43.39 0.57
N LEU A 164 47.34 -42.70 1.17
CA LEU A 164 46.45 -43.20 2.22
C LEU A 164 45.02 -43.29 1.69
N ASN A 165 44.40 -44.47 1.75
CA ASN A 165 43.05 -44.70 1.26
C ASN A 165 42.17 -45.35 2.34
N LEU A 166 41.04 -44.73 2.65
CA LEU A 166 39.98 -45.29 3.50
C LEU A 166 38.75 -45.53 2.63
N ILE A 167 38.32 -46.78 2.52
CA ILE A 167 37.25 -47.21 1.62
C ILE A 167 36.21 -47.98 2.43
N GLY A 168 34.94 -47.56 2.34
CA GLY A 168 33.80 -48.22 2.96
C GLY A 168 33.36 -47.61 4.29
N PRO A 169 32.08 -47.79 4.67
CA PRO A 169 31.43 -47.03 5.76
C PRO A 169 31.95 -47.36 7.16
N ASN A 170 32.69 -48.46 7.29
CA ASN A 170 33.25 -48.96 8.53
C ASN A 170 34.79 -48.85 8.56
N SER A 171 35.38 -48.11 7.62
CA SER A 171 36.80 -47.76 7.64
C SER A 171 36.97 -46.42 8.34
N THR A 172 37.64 -46.44 9.50
CA THR A 172 37.80 -45.29 10.38
C THR A 172 39.28 -45.02 10.67
N LEU A 173 39.66 -43.74 10.70
CA LEU A 173 40.97 -43.27 11.15
C LEU A 173 40.80 -42.13 12.15
N ASP A 174 41.28 -42.31 13.37
CA ASP A 174 41.22 -41.30 14.41
C ASP A 174 42.63 -40.95 14.89
N GLN A 175 42.98 -39.69 14.80
CA GLN A 175 44.26 -39.18 15.29
C GLN A 175 44.10 -38.60 16.71
N THR A 176 44.79 -39.21 17.68
CA THR A 176 44.66 -38.94 19.12
C THR A 176 45.73 -38.03 19.68
N GLY A 177 46.89 -37.93 19.02
CA GLY A 177 48.00 -37.06 19.41
C GLY A 177 47.72 -35.56 19.19
N LEU A 178 48.67 -34.70 19.58
CA LEU A 178 48.60 -33.24 19.33
C LEU A 178 49.68 -32.74 18.36
N THR A 179 50.32 -33.64 17.62
CA THR A 179 51.38 -33.30 16.66
C THR A 179 50.77 -32.83 15.35
N THR A 180 51.33 -31.76 14.77
CA THR A 180 50.91 -31.29 13.44
C THR A 180 51.09 -32.38 12.40
N ILE A 181 50.09 -32.53 11.54
CA ILE A 181 50.08 -33.51 10.44
C ILE A 181 50.59 -32.83 9.18
N ASN A 182 51.54 -33.47 8.50
CA ASN A 182 52.17 -32.90 7.31
C ASN A 182 51.92 -33.79 6.10
N LEU A 183 51.37 -33.20 5.04
CA LEU A 183 51.12 -33.86 3.77
C LEU A 183 51.94 -33.17 2.68
N GLY A 184 52.76 -33.92 1.96
CA GLY A 184 53.47 -33.49 0.76
C GLY A 184 54.62 -32.50 0.99
N GLN A 185 55.67 -32.92 1.69
CA GLN A 185 56.85 -32.07 1.95
C GLN A 185 57.92 -32.22 0.85
N ASP A 186 58.50 -33.42 0.70
CA ASP A 186 59.56 -33.67 -0.30
C ASP A 186 59.06 -34.50 -1.49
N GLY A 187 57.93 -35.20 -1.34
CA GLY A 187 57.26 -35.98 -2.38
C GLY A 187 55.75 -35.78 -2.37
N PRO A 188 55.02 -36.21 -3.43
CA PRO A 188 53.56 -36.07 -3.48
C PRO A 188 52.85 -36.82 -2.33
N ALA A 189 51.67 -36.37 -1.96
CA ALA A 189 50.80 -37.01 -0.98
C ALA A 189 49.36 -37.07 -1.49
N GLN A 190 48.72 -38.23 -1.31
CA GLN A 190 47.31 -38.44 -1.62
C GLN A 190 46.62 -39.05 -0.40
N PHE A 191 45.53 -38.40 0.05
CA PHE A 191 44.66 -38.95 1.08
C PHE A 191 43.23 -39.00 0.57
N THR A 192 42.67 -40.21 0.48
CA THR A 192 41.33 -40.44 -0.09
C THR A 192 40.42 -41.09 0.94
N LEU A 193 39.22 -40.53 1.11
CA LEU A 193 38.11 -41.17 1.80
C LEU A 193 36.99 -41.41 0.80
N SER A 194 36.55 -42.66 0.66
CA SER A 194 35.47 -43.05 -0.25
C SER A 194 34.49 -44.04 0.40
N ASP A 195 33.32 -44.15 -0.22
CA ASP A 195 32.25 -45.09 0.12
C ASP A 195 31.81 -45.05 1.61
N GLY A 196 31.70 -43.84 2.18
CA GLY A 196 31.22 -43.63 3.54
C GLY A 196 32.29 -43.67 4.64
N ALA A 197 33.57 -43.78 4.26
CA ALA A 197 34.69 -43.81 5.20
C ALA A 197 34.76 -42.55 6.07
N ARG A 198 35.44 -42.67 7.22
CA ARG A 198 35.53 -41.56 8.20
C ARG A 198 36.94 -41.34 8.69
N ALA A 199 37.35 -40.08 8.81
CA ALA A 199 38.57 -39.73 9.52
C ALA A 199 38.37 -38.52 10.44
N THR A 200 39.05 -38.54 11.59
CA THR A 200 39.03 -37.47 12.59
C THR A 200 40.46 -37.10 12.97
N PHE A 201 40.78 -35.80 12.93
CA PHE A 201 42.09 -35.31 13.35
C PHE A 201 41.97 -34.18 14.35
N ALA A 202 42.57 -34.38 15.53
CA ALA A 202 42.60 -33.40 16.61
C ALA A 202 43.65 -32.29 16.37
N ALA A 203 44.71 -32.60 15.62
CA ALA A 203 45.75 -31.65 15.26
C ALA A 203 45.48 -30.95 13.91
N PRO A 204 46.09 -29.76 13.67
CA PRO A 204 46.06 -29.12 12.36
C PRO A 204 46.74 -29.96 11.27
N ILE A 205 46.17 -29.95 10.06
CA ILE A 205 46.80 -30.50 8.86
C ILE A 205 47.46 -29.37 8.05
N GLY A 206 48.76 -29.52 7.79
CA GLY A 206 49.51 -28.71 6.84
C GLY A 206 49.71 -29.44 5.52
N MET A 207 49.19 -28.87 4.42
CA MET A 207 49.34 -29.40 3.07
C MET A 207 50.38 -28.60 2.30
N ALA A 208 51.46 -29.26 1.92
CA ALA A 208 52.60 -28.70 1.19
C ALA A 208 53.19 -27.41 1.82
N ASN A 209 53.10 -27.26 3.15
CA ASN A 209 53.57 -26.07 3.86
C ASN A 209 55.09 -26.01 4.00
N LEU A 210 55.77 -27.15 4.03
CA LEU A 210 57.22 -27.24 4.27
C LEU A 210 57.98 -27.68 3.01
N ALA A 211 57.39 -27.50 1.83
CA ALA A 211 57.92 -28.04 0.59
C ALA A 211 59.35 -27.58 0.28
N SER A 212 60.25 -28.54 0.05
CA SER A 212 61.67 -28.29 -0.29
C SER A 212 61.94 -28.32 -1.81
N GLY A 213 60.93 -28.69 -2.61
CA GLY A 213 60.94 -28.78 -4.07
C GLY A 213 59.53 -28.86 -4.65
N ALA A 214 59.40 -29.24 -5.93
CA ALA A 214 58.08 -29.43 -6.56
C ALA A 214 57.37 -30.66 -6.00
N THR A 215 56.12 -30.49 -5.53
CA THR A 215 55.33 -31.53 -4.86
C THR A 215 53.83 -31.19 -4.90
N SER A 216 52.97 -32.15 -4.57
CA SER A 216 51.52 -31.95 -4.47
C SER A 216 50.98 -32.63 -3.22
N ALA A 217 50.05 -32.01 -2.51
CA ALA A 217 49.30 -32.62 -1.42
C ALA A 217 47.80 -32.60 -1.73
N ASN A 218 47.18 -33.77 -1.85
CA ASN A 218 45.78 -33.89 -2.26
C ASN A 218 44.97 -34.60 -1.19
N VAL A 219 43.85 -34.02 -0.79
CA VAL A 219 42.84 -34.65 0.07
C VAL A 219 41.53 -34.74 -0.70
N LEU A 220 41.01 -35.95 -0.87
CA LEU A 220 39.74 -36.23 -1.55
C LEU A 220 38.75 -36.85 -0.58
N VAL A 221 37.63 -36.15 -0.36
CA VAL A 221 36.48 -36.64 0.42
C VAL A 221 35.33 -36.88 -0.55
N GLU A 222 35.02 -38.15 -0.81
CA GLU A 222 34.02 -38.51 -1.81
C GLU A 222 33.05 -39.61 -1.36
N SER A 223 32.01 -39.83 -2.17
CA SER A 223 31.08 -40.95 -2.03
C SER A 223 30.48 -41.11 -0.62
N GLY A 224 30.04 -40.00 -0.01
CA GLY A 224 29.36 -40.01 1.30
C GLY A 224 30.30 -40.08 2.51
N SER A 225 31.62 -39.89 2.30
CA SER A 225 32.63 -39.96 3.35
C SER A 225 32.67 -38.70 4.22
N ARG A 226 33.27 -38.81 5.42
CA ARG A 226 33.35 -37.70 6.38
C ARG A 226 34.76 -37.47 6.90
N LEU A 227 35.22 -36.23 6.82
CA LEU A 227 36.50 -35.77 7.35
C LEU A 227 36.27 -34.71 8.43
N ASN A 228 36.67 -34.96 9.67
CA ASN A 228 36.60 -33.99 10.76
C ASN A 228 38.01 -33.53 11.13
N LEU A 229 38.26 -32.22 11.14
CA LEU A 229 39.59 -31.64 11.39
C LEU A 229 39.54 -30.51 12.42
N ASN A 230 40.68 -30.25 13.07
CA ASN A 230 40.89 -29.00 13.78
C ASN A 230 41.03 -27.83 12.80
N SER A 231 42.20 -27.65 12.19
CA SER A 231 42.47 -26.56 11.25
C SER A 231 43.16 -27.13 10.00
N LEU A 232 42.99 -26.45 8.87
CA LEU A 232 43.59 -26.84 7.60
C LEU A 232 44.33 -25.67 6.97
N GLN A 233 45.59 -25.90 6.60
CA GLN A 233 46.43 -24.91 5.95
C GLN A 233 46.98 -25.47 4.64
N LEU A 234 46.51 -24.92 3.52
CA LEU A 234 46.96 -25.26 2.18
C LEU A 234 47.98 -24.20 1.71
N THR A 235 49.24 -24.60 1.59
CA THR A 235 50.38 -23.80 1.08
C THR A 235 50.52 -22.37 1.63
N THR A 236 51.22 -22.23 2.77
CA THR A 236 51.52 -20.92 3.36
C THR A 236 52.98 -20.44 3.20
N LEU A 237 53.94 -21.34 2.91
CA LEU A 237 55.39 -21.04 2.95
C LEU A 237 56.25 -21.63 1.80
N GLY A 238 55.66 -22.14 0.71
CA GLY A 238 56.42 -22.71 -0.41
C GLY A 238 57.09 -21.64 -1.29
N PHE A 239 58.41 -21.60 -1.40
CA PHE A 239 59.14 -20.67 -2.29
C PHE A 239 59.40 -21.24 -3.70
N PHE A 240 58.96 -22.46 -3.98
CA PHE A 240 59.29 -23.20 -5.20
C PHE A 240 58.11 -23.26 -6.16
N ALA A 241 58.40 -23.16 -7.46
CA ALA A 241 57.41 -23.37 -8.50
C ALA A 241 57.03 -24.85 -8.60
N GLY A 242 55.75 -25.14 -8.87
CA GLY A 242 55.25 -26.51 -9.01
C GLY A 242 54.85 -27.17 -7.68
N VAL A 243 54.58 -26.37 -6.64
CA VAL A 243 53.96 -26.84 -5.39
C VAL A 243 52.45 -26.63 -5.47
N SER A 244 51.65 -27.66 -5.21
CA SER A 244 50.19 -27.56 -5.11
C SER A 244 49.63 -28.22 -3.84
N ALA A 245 48.50 -27.69 -3.34
CA ALA A 245 47.71 -28.35 -2.30
C ALA A 245 46.23 -28.26 -2.64
N ASP A 246 45.55 -29.39 -2.75
CA ASP A 246 44.17 -29.46 -3.20
C ASP A 246 43.30 -30.24 -2.20
N LEU A 247 42.26 -29.59 -1.66
CA LEU A 247 41.16 -30.27 -0.97
C LEU A 247 39.96 -30.35 -1.93
N THR A 248 39.44 -31.55 -2.15
CA THR A 248 38.20 -31.75 -2.90
C THR A 248 37.18 -32.46 -2.02
N VAL A 249 36.00 -31.86 -1.87
CA VAL A 249 34.83 -32.45 -1.20
C VAL A 249 33.73 -32.60 -2.23
N THR A 250 33.46 -33.83 -2.65
CA THR A 250 32.59 -34.12 -3.80
C THR A 250 31.60 -35.25 -3.54
N GLY A 251 30.40 -35.14 -4.08
CA GLY A 251 29.37 -36.17 -4.00
C GLY A 251 28.42 -35.99 -2.82
N SER A 252 27.17 -36.39 -3.01
CA SER A 252 26.11 -36.23 -2.03
C SER A 252 26.47 -36.90 -0.70
N SER A 253 26.25 -36.19 0.40
CA SER A 253 26.59 -36.60 1.77
C SER A 253 28.09 -36.66 2.11
N SER A 254 28.97 -36.30 1.18
CA SER A 254 30.39 -36.12 1.52
C SER A 254 30.56 -34.82 2.30
N VAL A 255 31.18 -34.91 3.49
CA VAL A 255 31.29 -33.77 4.41
C VAL A 255 32.73 -33.61 4.92
N ALA A 256 33.26 -32.40 4.87
CA ALA A 256 34.43 -32.00 5.62
C ALA A 256 34.04 -30.95 6.67
N ASP A 257 34.26 -31.24 7.95
CA ASP A 257 33.96 -30.37 9.08
C ASP A 257 35.27 -29.92 9.74
N LEU A 258 35.55 -28.62 9.72
CA LEU A 258 36.72 -28.00 10.34
C LEU A 258 36.27 -27.20 11.56
N SER A 259 36.76 -27.52 12.75
CA SER A 259 36.40 -26.77 13.98
C SER A 259 37.17 -25.45 14.15
N GLY A 260 38.30 -25.30 13.46
CA GLY A 260 39.24 -24.19 13.52
C GLY A 260 39.43 -23.50 12.16
N LEU A 261 40.64 -23.03 11.88
CA LEU A 261 40.92 -22.14 10.74
C LEU A 261 41.02 -22.90 9.42
N LEU A 262 40.61 -22.24 8.33
CA LEU A 262 40.93 -22.64 6.95
C LEU A 262 41.78 -21.55 6.30
N THR A 263 43.00 -21.90 5.86
CA THR A 263 43.86 -20.99 5.10
C THR A 263 44.17 -21.60 3.74
N ILE A 264 43.85 -20.87 2.67
CA ILE A 264 44.07 -21.28 1.28
C ILE A 264 45.08 -20.34 0.64
N GLY A 265 46.26 -20.85 0.31
CA GLY A 265 47.33 -20.10 -0.34
C GLY A 265 48.11 -19.20 0.62
N GLY A 266 48.86 -18.26 0.03
CA GLY A 266 49.76 -17.36 0.78
C GLY A 266 51.17 -17.28 0.20
N SER A 267 51.47 -18.12 -0.79
CA SER A 267 52.73 -18.08 -1.55
C SER A 267 52.53 -17.48 -2.93
N SER A 268 53.53 -16.72 -3.41
CA SER A 268 53.58 -16.22 -4.79
C SER A 268 53.91 -17.30 -5.83
N SER A 269 54.27 -18.52 -5.43
CA SER A 269 54.81 -19.56 -6.32
C SER A 269 54.14 -20.93 -6.19
N ALA A 270 53.31 -21.12 -5.15
CA ALA A 270 52.49 -22.32 -4.95
C ALA A 270 51.01 -22.01 -5.20
N THR A 271 50.24 -23.04 -5.57
CA THR A 271 48.78 -22.95 -5.73
C THR A 271 48.08 -23.74 -4.63
N ALA A 272 47.00 -23.20 -4.09
CA ALA A 272 46.11 -23.94 -3.20
C ALA A 272 44.68 -23.87 -3.71
N THR A 273 44.03 -25.02 -3.81
CA THR A 273 42.65 -25.11 -4.30
C THR A 273 41.79 -25.82 -3.28
N VAL A 274 40.61 -25.27 -3.03
CA VAL A 274 39.53 -25.96 -2.34
C VAL A 274 38.35 -26.04 -3.30
N ASN A 275 37.94 -27.27 -3.63
CA ASN A 275 36.82 -27.54 -4.51
C ASN A 275 35.70 -28.21 -3.72
N VAL A 276 34.51 -27.60 -3.70
CA VAL A 276 33.31 -28.19 -3.10
C VAL A 276 32.28 -28.38 -4.21
N SER A 277 31.96 -29.63 -4.55
CA SER A 277 31.16 -29.93 -5.74
C SER A 277 30.23 -31.13 -5.58
N ASN A 278 29.33 -31.33 -6.56
CA ASN A 278 28.44 -32.48 -6.63
C ASN A 278 27.63 -32.73 -5.34
N ASN A 279 27.12 -31.68 -4.71
CA ASN A 279 26.43 -31.70 -3.41
C ASN A 279 27.30 -32.11 -2.20
N GLY A 280 28.63 -32.03 -2.31
CA GLY A 280 29.55 -32.09 -1.17
C GLY A 280 29.43 -30.86 -0.27
N ARG A 281 29.81 -30.99 1.00
CA ARG A 281 29.71 -29.92 2.00
C ARG A 281 31.02 -29.70 2.75
N LEU A 282 31.46 -28.45 2.85
CA LEU A 282 32.58 -28.02 3.70
C LEU A 282 32.09 -26.99 4.73
N ASP A 283 32.21 -27.32 6.02
CA ASP A 283 31.79 -26.48 7.15
C ASP A 283 33.02 -26.06 7.96
N VAL A 284 33.24 -24.75 8.13
CA VAL A 284 34.42 -24.19 8.80
C VAL A 284 33.99 -23.33 9.98
N GLY A 285 34.30 -23.80 11.19
CA GLY A 285 34.01 -23.13 12.46
C GLY A 285 34.85 -21.88 12.71
N GLY A 286 36.14 -21.90 12.34
CA GLY A 286 37.04 -20.76 12.48
C GLY A 286 37.04 -19.84 11.25
N ALA A 287 37.89 -18.81 11.29
CA ALA A 287 38.01 -17.86 10.18
C ALA A 287 38.56 -18.55 8.92
N THR A 288 37.98 -18.20 7.77
CA THR A 288 38.47 -18.62 6.45
C THR A 288 39.26 -17.48 5.81
N THR A 289 40.46 -17.78 5.31
CA THR A 289 41.29 -16.80 4.57
C THR A 289 41.72 -17.39 3.23
N VAL A 290 41.45 -16.67 2.16
CA VAL A 290 41.89 -16.99 0.80
C VAL A 290 42.95 -15.97 0.39
N ASN A 291 44.21 -16.40 0.42
CA ASN A 291 45.34 -15.54 0.12
C ASN A 291 45.71 -15.59 -1.37
N THR A 292 46.77 -14.87 -1.75
CA THR A 292 47.33 -14.90 -3.11
C THR A 292 47.56 -16.35 -3.57
N ASN A 293 47.15 -16.66 -4.80
CA ASN A 293 47.15 -18.00 -5.41
C ASN A 293 46.32 -19.07 -4.68
N GLY A 294 45.50 -18.66 -3.70
CA GLY A 294 44.43 -19.47 -3.13
C GLY A 294 43.15 -19.34 -3.95
N ILE A 295 42.52 -20.47 -4.23
CA ILE A 295 41.28 -20.57 -5.00
C ILE A 295 40.29 -21.40 -4.19
N LEU A 296 39.11 -20.84 -3.92
CA LEU A 296 37.95 -21.54 -3.39
C LEU A 296 36.88 -21.59 -4.46
N THR A 297 36.51 -22.79 -4.93
CA THR A 297 35.48 -23.01 -5.93
C THR A 297 34.32 -23.81 -5.33
N ILE A 298 33.11 -23.29 -5.50
CA ILE A 298 31.86 -23.93 -5.05
C ILE A 298 30.95 -24.08 -6.28
N ASP A 299 30.70 -25.31 -6.69
CA ASP A 299 30.01 -25.59 -7.95
C ASP A 299 29.14 -26.87 -7.88
N SER A 300 28.32 -27.15 -8.88
CA SER A 300 27.60 -28.41 -9.09
C SER A 300 26.80 -28.87 -7.84
N GLY A 301 26.12 -27.94 -7.18
CA GLY A 301 25.34 -28.13 -5.95
C GLY A 301 26.15 -28.14 -4.65
N GLY A 302 27.46 -27.88 -4.70
CA GLY A 302 28.34 -27.83 -3.53
C GLY A 302 27.92 -26.78 -2.49
N SER A 303 28.27 -27.01 -1.23
CA SER A 303 27.93 -26.12 -0.11
C SER A 303 29.13 -25.81 0.78
N PHE A 304 29.47 -24.53 0.89
CA PHE A 304 30.52 -24.04 1.78
C PHE A 304 29.92 -23.15 2.87
N ILE A 305 30.33 -23.36 4.11
CA ILE A 305 29.86 -22.60 5.28
C ILE A 305 31.07 -22.04 6.03
N ALA A 306 31.23 -20.73 6.02
CA ALA A 306 32.20 -20.01 6.83
C ALA A 306 31.51 -19.42 8.06
N ARG A 307 31.71 -20.03 9.24
CA ARG A 307 31.02 -19.61 10.47
C ARG A 307 31.64 -18.43 11.21
N SER A 308 32.86 -18.05 10.83
CA SER A 308 33.62 -16.94 11.42
C SER A 308 34.26 -16.05 10.34
N GLY A 309 33.52 -15.82 9.26
CA GLY A 309 33.92 -14.90 8.20
C GLY A 309 34.82 -15.52 7.13
N LEU A 310 34.95 -14.79 6.02
CA LEU A 310 35.69 -15.19 4.82
C LEU A 310 36.38 -13.96 4.21
N ASP A 311 37.71 -13.91 4.34
CA ASP A 311 38.52 -12.81 3.80
C ASP A 311 39.37 -13.27 2.61
N ALA A 312 39.19 -12.62 1.46
CA ALA A 312 39.98 -12.84 0.25
C ALA A 312 40.69 -11.56 -0.25
N THR A 313 40.83 -10.54 0.61
CA THR A 313 41.38 -9.22 0.23
C THR A 313 42.82 -9.25 -0.26
N THR A 314 43.58 -10.29 0.08
CA THR A 314 44.98 -10.51 -0.35
C THR A 314 45.10 -11.20 -1.72
N ALA A 315 44.25 -10.82 -2.67
CA ALA A 315 44.21 -11.38 -4.04
C ALA A 315 43.95 -12.90 -4.11
N GLY A 316 43.14 -13.42 -3.18
CA GLY A 316 42.55 -14.75 -3.31
C GLY A 316 41.33 -14.73 -4.24
N VAL A 317 40.93 -15.90 -4.72
CA VAL A 317 39.75 -16.06 -5.57
C VAL A 317 38.69 -16.87 -4.82
N VAL A 318 37.50 -16.29 -4.68
CA VAL A 318 36.30 -16.97 -4.21
C VAL A 318 35.33 -17.03 -5.38
N ASP A 319 35.12 -18.23 -5.90
CA ASP A 319 34.33 -18.49 -7.09
C ASP A 319 33.11 -19.34 -6.71
N VAL A 320 31.93 -18.73 -6.78
CA VAL A 320 30.64 -19.38 -6.51
C VAL A 320 29.92 -19.49 -7.84
N GLN A 321 29.87 -20.71 -8.37
CA GLN A 321 29.25 -21.06 -9.64
C GLN A 321 27.89 -21.69 -9.35
N ASN A 322 27.62 -22.96 -9.68
CA ASN A 322 26.35 -23.60 -9.34
C ASN A 322 26.31 -24.10 -7.88
N GLY A 323 26.67 -23.25 -6.91
CA GLY A 323 26.91 -23.64 -5.52
C GLY A 323 26.29 -22.69 -4.48
N THR A 324 26.40 -23.08 -3.20
CA THR A 324 25.92 -22.28 -2.06
C THR A 324 27.07 -21.89 -1.13
N LEU A 325 27.14 -20.60 -0.80
CA LEU A 325 28.05 -20.04 0.20
C LEU A 325 27.23 -19.41 1.33
N LEU A 326 27.40 -19.88 2.55
CA LEU A 326 26.89 -19.22 3.76
C LEU A 326 28.06 -18.61 4.54
N VAL A 327 27.97 -17.32 4.87
CA VAL A 327 28.92 -16.66 5.78
C VAL A 327 28.18 -16.19 7.02
N GLU A 328 28.63 -16.62 8.19
CA GLU A 328 28.17 -16.17 9.50
C GLU A 328 29.35 -15.50 10.22
N ASN A 329 29.05 -14.56 11.14
CA ASN A 329 30.01 -13.85 12.00
C ASN A 329 31.26 -13.27 11.30
N GLY A 330 31.49 -11.95 11.38
CA GLY A 330 32.71 -11.33 10.86
C GLY A 330 32.51 -10.71 9.48
N SER A 331 33.53 -10.69 8.62
CA SER A 331 33.45 -10.01 7.32
C SER A 331 33.59 -10.99 6.16
N PHE A 332 32.76 -10.81 5.14
CA PHE A 332 32.92 -11.40 3.81
C PHE A 332 33.48 -10.35 2.86
N ARG A 333 34.72 -10.56 2.40
CA ARG A 333 35.43 -9.67 1.47
C ARG A 333 36.01 -10.47 0.33
N PRO A 334 35.23 -10.78 -0.72
CA PRO A 334 35.65 -11.70 -1.79
C PRO A 334 36.73 -11.14 -2.71
N LEU A 335 37.04 -9.85 -2.65
CA LEU A 335 37.97 -9.20 -3.57
C LEU A 335 38.91 -8.24 -2.83
N GLY A 336 40.16 -8.18 -3.31
CA GLY A 336 41.02 -7.00 -3.15
C GLY A 336 40.56 -5.84 -4.03
N ALA A 337 41.42 -4.85 -4.30
CA ALA A 337 41.09 -3.62 -5.05
C ALA A 337 40.73 -3.80 -6.56
N SER A 338 39.83 -4.71 -6.91
CA SER A 338 39.21 -4.85 -8.22
C SER A 338 38.01 -3.88 -8.37
N SER A 339 37.55 -3.67 -9.60
CA SER A 339 36.49 -2.70 -9.90
C SER A 339 35.07 -3.27 -9.76
N ALA A 340 34.88 -4.59 -9.77
CA ALA A 340 33.56 -5.21 -9.62
C ALA A 340 33.61 -6.65 -9.08
N TYR A 341 32.62 -7.01 -8.25
CA TYR A 341 32.30 -8.39 -7.86
C TYR A 341 31.15 -8.91 -8.73
N VAL A 342 31.28 -10.14 -9.24
CA VAL A 342 30.29 -10.79 -10.10
C VAL A 342 29.88 -12.09 -9.44
N LEU A 343 28.58 -12.26 -9.22
CA LEU A 343 27.97 -13.47 -8.71
C LEU A 343 27.09 -14.08 -9.81
N ASP A 344 27.68 -15.00 -10.57
CA ASP A 344 27.09 -15.66 -11.73
C ASP A 344 27.33 -17.16 -11.65
N GLY A 345 26.32 -17.96 -12.03
CA GLY A 345 26.53 -19.37 -12.36
C GLY A 345 27.28 -19.58 -13.69
N ASP A 346 27.51 -20.85 -14.05
CA ASP A 346 28.29 -21.24 -15.23
C ASP A 346 27.51 -21.25 -16.56
N ALA A 347 26.17 -21.35 -16.52
CA ALA A 347 25.31 -21.42 -17.70
C ALA A 347 23.96 -20.71 -17.52
N ALA A 348 23.29 -20.41 -18.64
CA ALA A 348 21.98 -19.75 -18.73
C ALA A 348 20.93 -20.39 -17.76
N PRO A 349 19.88 -19.66 -17.36
CA PRO A 349 19.48 -19.33 -15.98
C PRO A 349 19.00 -20.48 -15.05
N ALA A 350 19.28 -21.74 -15.37
CA ALA A 350 18.98 -22.90 -14.53
C ALA A 350 20.03 -23.14 -13.43
N ASP A 351 21.27 -22.69 -13.63
CA ASP A 351 22.35 -22.78 -12.66
C ASP A 351 22.44 -21.45 -11.89
N THR A 352 22.22 -21.50 -10.57
CA THR A 352 22.16 -20.30 -9.73
C THR A 352 23.23 -20.33 -8.64
N ALA A 353 24.20 -19.42 -8.74
CA ALA A 353 25.11 -19.14 -7.64
C ALA A 353 24.34 -18.50 -6.48
N LYS A 354 24.50 -19.00 -5.26
CA LYS A 354 23.84 -18.43 -4.08
C LYS A 354 24.84 -18.07 -2.98
N VAL A 355 24.82 -16.81 -2.57
CA VAL A 355 25.53 -16.32 -1.39
C VAL A 355 24.53 -15.84 -0.35
N THR A 356 24.62 -16.36 0.87
CA THR A 356 23.83 -15.94 2.02
C THR A 356 24.75 -15.35 3.08
N VAL A 357 24.45 -14.11 3.50
CA VAL A 357 25.09 -13.41 4.61
C VAL A 357 24.19 -13.59 5.83
N GLY A 358 24.64 -14.42 6.76
CA GLY A 358 23.91 -14.76 7.99
C GLY A 358 24.23 -13.85 9.18
N ALA A 359 23.75 -14.25 10.34
CA ALA A 359 23.84 -13.48 11.57
C ALA A 359 25.28 -13.02 11.90
N GLY A 360 25.43 -11.73 12.18
CA GLY A 360 26.69 -11.12 12.59
C GLY A 360 27.75 -11.03 11.49
N ALA A 361 27.44 -11.42 10.26
CA ALA A 361 28.31 -11.26 9.10
C ALA A 361 28.06 -9.93 8.38
N THR A 362 29.13 -9.34 7.85
CA THR A 362 29.12 -8.11 7.05
C THR A 362 29.67 -8.41 5.66
N PHE A 363 28.94 -8.11 4.59
CA PHE A 363 29.42 -8.22 3.22
C PHE A 363 29.77 -6.84 2.65
N SER A 364 31.03 -6.67 2.23
CA SER A 364 31.53 -5.40 1.69
C SER A 364 32.54 -5.66 0.56
N PRO A 365 32.11 -5.77 -0.70
CA PRO A 365 32.98 -6.09 -1.84
C PRO A 365 33.80 -4.89 -2.35
N GLY A 366 33.52 -3.67 -1.92
CA GLY A 366 34.32 -2.46 -2.20
C GLY A 366 34.18 -1.84 -3.60
N GLY A 367 33.44 -2.48 -4.52
CA GLY A 367 33.20 -2.01 -5.90
C GLY A 367 31.75 -2.22 -6.37
N THR A 368 31.53 -2.20 -7.70
CA THR A 368 30.21 -2.55 -8.28
C THR A 368 29.93 -4.03 -8.04
N THR A 369 28.71 -4.35 -7.62
CA THR A 369 28.27 -5.75 -7.48
C THR A 369 27.30 -6.10 -8.59
N ARG A 370 27.56 -7.19 -9.31
CA ARG A 370 26.65 -7.72 -10.31
C ARG A 370 26.15 -9.09 -9.89
N ILE A 371 24.83 -9.27 -9.93
CA ILE A 371 24.14 -10.48 -9.49
C ILE A 371 23.34 -11.00 -10.67
N GLY A 372 23.67 -12.20 -11.15
CA GLY A 372 23.05 -12.74 -12.36
C GLY A 372 23.27 -11.82 -13.56
N ASN A 373 24.53 -11.47 -13.85
CA ASN A 373 24.90 -10.67 -15.00
C ASN A 373 24.86 -11.47 -16.30
N ALA A 374 25.50 -12.63 -16.39
CA ALA A 374 25.46 -13.48 -17.59
C ALA A 374 24.67 -14.80 -17.39
N ALA A 375 24.43 -15.18 -16.14
CA ALA A 375 23.78 -16.44 -15.74
C ALA A 375 22.80 -16.20 -14.57
N GLY A 376 22.47 -17.25 -13.81
CA GLY A 376 21.68 -17.14 -12.58
C GLY A 376 22.54 -16.74 -11.38
N GLY A 377 22.06 -15.84 -10.52
CA GLY A 377 22.74 -15.47 -9.28
C GLY A 377 21.80 -14.92 -8.20
N THR A 378 22.08 -15.24 -6.94
CA THR A 378 21.27 -14.85 -5.77
C THR A 378 22.16 -14.37 -4.63
N LEU A 379 21.94 -13.14 -4.19
CA LEU A 379 22.53 -12.60 -2.96
C LEU A 379 21.43 -12.40 -1.91
N GLU A 380 21.62 -13.00 -0.75
CA GLU A 380 20.67 -12.98 0.37
C GLU A 380 21.33 -12.43 1.62
N ALA A 381 20.69 -11.48 2.32
CA ALA A 381 20.94 -11.26 3.73
C ALA A 381 19.83 -11.95 4.53
N ALA A 382 20.23 -12.88 5.40
CA ALA A 382 19.37 -13.54 6.36
C ALA A 382 19.41 -12.80 7.71
N ALA A 383 18.52 -13.16 8.64
CA ALA A 383 18.37 -12.51 9.94
C ALA A 383 19.71 -12.13 10.62
N GLY A 384 19.88 -10.84 10.93
CA GLY A 384 21.09 -10.27 11.54
C GLY A 384 22.32 -10.14 10.62
N GLY A 385 22.19 -10.42 9.33
CA GLY A 385 23.21 -10.18 8.30
C GLY A 385 23.18 -8.74 7.78
N GLU A 386 24.37 -8.18 7.53
CA GLU A 386 24.54 -6.82 7.03
C GLU A 386 25.25 -6.84 5.67
N ILE A 387 24.70 -6.11 4.70
CA ILE A 387 25.24 -6.01 3.35
C ILE A 387 25.42 -4.54 3.00
N ASP A 388 26.66 -4.13 2.73
CA ASP A 388 27.04 -2.77 2.37
C ASP A 388 27.58 -2.73 0.93
N LEU A 389 26.79 -2.16 0.03
CA LEU A 389 27.04 -2.14 -1.42
C LEU A 389 27.03 -0.72 -1.97
N GLY A 390 27.89 -0.47 -2.95
CA GLY A 390 27.84 0.76 -3.74
C GLY A 390 26.73 0.70 -4.81
N PHE A 391 27.15 0.52 -6.06
CA PHE A 391 26.26 0.33 -7.21
C PHE A 391 26.03 -1.17 -7.45
N VAL A 392 24.77 -1.56 -7.64
CA VAL A 392 24.35 -2.95 -7.82
C VAL A 392 23.58 -3.12 -9.12
N GLU A 393 23.92 -4.15 -9.90
CA GLU A 393 23.17 -4.60 -11.07
C GLU A 393 22.58 -5.98 -10.81
N VAL A 394 21.27 -6.15 -10.96
CA VAL A 394 20.54 -7.42 -10.79
C VAL A 394 19.90 -7.80 -12.12
N GLY A 395 20.25 -8.95 -12.72
CA GLY A 395 19.76 -9.34 -14.05
C GLY A 395 20.41 -8.53 -15.17
N GLY A 396 21.74 -8.65 -15.30
CA GLY A 396 22.57 -7.69 -16.03
C GLY A 396 22.50 -7.76 -17.57
N GLN A 397 22.44 -8.95 -18.17
CA GLN A 397 22.41 -9.15 -19.63
C GLN A 397 21.16 -9.93 -20.07
N ALA A 398 20.83 -9.86 -21.36
CA ALA A 398 19.71 -10.62 -21.92
C ALA A 398 19.83 -12.14 -21.63
N GLY A 399 18.76 -12.73 -21.08
CA GLY A 399 18.70 -14.14 -20.71
C GLY A 399 19.33 -14.51 -19.37
N SER A 400 19.88 -13.54 -18.62
CA SER A 400 20.36 -13.74 -17.25
C SER A 400 19.24 -13.53 -16.21
N ALA A 401 19.44 -14.05 -15.00
CA ALA A 401 18.49 -13.91 -13.90
C ALA A 401 19.22 -13.58 -12.58
N GLY A 402 18.92 -12.43 -11.99
CA GLY A 402 19.48 -12.01 -10.70
C GLY A 402 18.42 -11.89 -9.62
N ALA A 403 18.77 -12.25 -8.38
CA ALA A 403 17.91 -12.07 -7.21
C ALA A 403 18.65 -11.43 -6.04
N LEU A 404 18.03 -10.42 -5.43
CA LEU A 404 18.48 -9.76 -4.22
C LEU A 404 17.42 -9.95 -3.13
N ILE A 405 17.79 -10.55 -2.00
CA ILE A 405 16.82 -10.95 -0.96
C ILE A 405 17.23 -10.39 0.41
N ALA A 406 16.34 -9.64 1.05
CA ALA A 406 16.44 -9.22 2.44
C ALA A 406 15.37 -9.94 3.26
N THR A 407 15.78 -10.92 4.09
CA THR A 407 14.85 -11.79 4.83
C THR A 407 15.21 -11.91 6.30
N GLY A 408 14.22 -11.83 7.18
CA GLY A 408 14.42 -11.92 8.62
C GLY A 408 14.74 -10.60 9.29
N SER A 409 14.40 -10.51 10.59
CA SER A 409 14.64 -9.32 11.42
C SER A 409 16.12 -8.94 11.51
N GLU A 410 16.39 -7.66 11.73
CA GLU A 410 17.75 -7.10 11.89
C GLU A 410 18.65 -7.25 10.66
N THR A 411 18.12 -7.70 9.52
CA THR A 411 18.83 -7.53 8.24
C THR A 411 18.99 -6.05 7.94
N VAL A 412 20.16 -5.69 7.40
CA VAL A 412 20.41 -4.34 6.91
C VAL A 412 21.09 -4.45 5.56
N PHE A 413 20.37 -4.08 4.50
CA PHE A 413 20.97 -3.80 3.19
C PHE A 413 21.16 -2.30 3.03
N ASN A 414 22.40 -1.86 2.91
CA ASN A 414 22.76 -0.47 2.61
C ASN A 414 23.26 -0.41 1.18
N THR A 415 22.55 0.34 0.33
CA THR A 415 22.90 0.49 -1.08
C THR A 415 22.86 1.94 -1.52
N PHE A 416 23.79 2.35 -2.39
CA PHE A 416 23.73 3.66 -3.03
C PHE A 416 22.76 3.66 -4.21
N ALA A 417 22.90 2.72 -5.13
CA ALA A 417 22.00 2.63 -6.28
C ALA A 417 21.88 1.18 -6.77
N VAL A 418 20.66 0.78 -7.11
CA VAL A 418 20.33 -0.58 -7.58
C VAL A 418 19.58 -0.50 -8.90
N GLU A 419 20.06 -1.25 -9.89
CA GLU A 419 19.32 -1.55 -11.12
C GLU A 419 18.74 -2.96 -11.03
N VAL A 420 17.41 -3.07 -11.17
CA VAL A 420 16.68 -4.34 -11.13
C VAL A 420 16.16 -4.66 -12.54
N GLY A 421 16.65 -5.75 -13.13
CA GLY A 421 16.25 -6.21 -14.45
C GLY A 421 16.81 -5.33 -15.57
N ARG A 422 18.13 -5.10 -15.63
CA ARG A 422 18.75 -4.18 -16.60
C ARG A 422 18.44 -4.57 -18.05
N GLN A 423 18.82 -5.79 -18.46
CA GLN A 423 18.49 -6.41 -19.77
C GLN A 423 18.00 -7.85 -19.61
N GLY A 424 18.21 -8.47 -18.45
CA GLY A 424 17.66 -9.77 -18.10
C GLY A 424 16.55 -9.62 -17.06
N SER A 425 16.23 -10.72 -16.38
CA SER A 425 15.25 -10.72 -15.29
C SER A 425 15.95 -10.40 -13.97
N GLY A 426 15.44 -9.41 -13.22
CA GLY A 426 15.96 -9.05 -11.90
C GLY A 426 14.85 -9.02 -10.86
N SER A 427 15.12 -9.52 -9.66
CA SER A 427 14.19 -9.43 -8.53
C SER A 427 14.85 -8.83 -7.29
N LEU A 428 14.07 -8.00 -6.57
CA LEU A 428 14.36 -7.54 -5.22
C LEU A 428 13.22 -7.96 -4.30
N LEU A 429 13.51 -8.83 -3.33
CA LEU A 429 12.55 -9.34 -2.35
C LEU A 429 12.92 -8.85 -0.95
N VAL A 430 11.96 -8.24 -0.26
CA VAL A 430 12.07 -7.88 1.17
C VAL A 430 10.94 -8.59 1.91
N GLU A 431 11.29 -9.54 2.78
CA GLU A 431 10.33 -10.42 3.43
C GLU A 431 10.67 -10.74 4.89
N GLU A 432 9.74 -11.37 5.62
CA GLU A 432 9.96 -11.91 6.97
C GLU A 432 10.57 -10.89 7.97
N GLY A 433 10.20 -9.61 7.86
CA GLY A 433 10.72 -8.54 8.73
C GLY A 433 12.03 -7.93 8.26
N GLY A 434 12.44 -8.20 7.03
CA GLY A 434 13.68 -7.70 6.45
C GLY A 434 13.68 -6.20 6.19
N LYS A 435 14.87 -5.58 6.20
CA LYS A 435 15.03 -4.14 5.94
C LYS A 435 16.02 -3.88 4.80
N PHE A 436 15.57 -3.12 3.80
CA PHE A 436 16.38 -2.68 2.68
C PHE A 436 16.43 -1.16 2.60
N GLU A 437 17.62 -0.58 2.74
CA GLU A 437 17.88 0.85 2.66
C GLU A 437 18.47 1.21 1.29
N TYR A 438 17.89 2.22 0.65
CA TYR A 438 18.32 2.66 -0.68
C TYR A 438 18.30 4.19 -0.81
N LEU A 439 19.15 4.69 -1.71
CA LEU A 439 19.06 6.06 -2.21
C LEU A 439 18.41 6.10 -3.60
N ARG A 440 18.69 5.12 -4.47
CA ARG A 440 18.07 5.05 -5.80
C ARG A 440 17.82 3.62 -6.23
N ILE A 441 16.62 3.34 -6.72
CA ILE A 441 16.30 2.08 -7.40
C ILE A 441 15.73 2.40 -8.78
N GLU A 442 16.25 1.75 -9.81
CA GLU A 442 15.75 1.81 -11.18
C GLU A 442 15.39 0.41 -11.67
N VAL A 443 14.19 0.25 -12.21
CA VAL A 443 13.66 -1.03 -12.69
C VAL A 443 13.54 -1.00 -14.21
N ALA A 444 14.02 -2.07 -14.88
CA ALA A 444 14.03 -2.22 -16.34
C ALA A 444 14.71 -1.06 -17.08
N THR A 445 16.03 -0.88 -16.86
CA THR A 445 16.81 0.25 -17.37
C THR A 445 17.26 0.14 -18.83
N ALA A 446 17.13 -1.02 -19.48
CA ALA A 446 17.35 -1.23 -20.91
C ALA A 446 16.27 -2.10 -21.55
N ALA A 447 16.19 -2.08 -22.89
CA ALA A 447 15.20 -2.84 -23.65
C ALA A 447 15.39 -4.36 -23.46
N GLY A 448 14.29 -5.08 -23.29
CA GLY A 448 14.22 -6.49 -22.94
C GLY A 448 14.44 -6.79 -21.46
N GLY A 449 14.64 -5.77 -20.62
CA GLY A 449 14.76 -5.92 -19.17
C GLY A 449 13.40 -6.19 -18.51
N ASP A 450 13.40 -7.04 -17.49
CA ASP A 450 12.22 -7.40 -16.69
C ASP A 450 12.60 -7.31 -15.22
N GLY A 451 12.04 -6.33 -14.51
CA GLY A 451 12.42 -6.06 -13.13
C GLY A 451 11.24 -6.09 -12.18
N ALA A 452 11.39 -6.80 -11.06
CA ALA A 452 10.34 -6.95 -10.05
C ALA A 452 10.84 -6.60 -8.64
N ILE A 453 10.04 -5.84 -7.90
CA ILE A 453 10.25 -5.57 -6.48
C ILE A 453 9.05 -6.11 -5.71
N THR A 454 9.29 -6.92 -4.68
CA THR A 454 8.25 -7.42 -3.78
C THR A 454 8.63 -7.12 -2.34
N VAL A 455 7.74 -6.46 -1.60
CA VAL A 455 7.88 -6.19 -0.17
C VAL A 455 6.69 -6.82 0.54
N THR A 456 6.91 -7.91 1.27
CA THR A 456 5.83 -8.72 1.85
C THR A 456 6.08 -9.10 3.30
N GLY A 457 5.01 -9.20 4.08
CA GLY A 457 5.04 -9.71 5.44
C GLY A 457 5.26 -8.64 6.52
N PRO A 458 4.86 -8.93 7.78
CA PRO A 458 4.94 -7.97 8.87
C PRO A 458 6.36 -7.50 9.17
N GLY A 459 6.56 -6.18 9.21
CA GLY A 459 7.85 -5.58 9.55
C GLY A 459 8.85 -5.51 8.39
N SER A 460 8.51 -6.03 7.22
CA SER A 460 9.32 -5.94 6.00
C SER A 460 9.29 -4.52 5.45
N ARG A 461 10.46 -3.92 5.22
CA ARG A 461 10.61 -2.48 4.96
C ARG A 461 11.62 -2.20 3.86
N LEU A 462 11.15 -1.67 2.74
CA LEU A 462 11.98 -1.01 1.73
C LEU A 462 11.95 0.49 1.99
N VAL A 463 13.04 1.05 2.51
CA VAL A 463 13.04 2.42 3.04
C VAL A 463 14.20 3.25 2.52
N ARG A 464 13.98 4.55 2.55
CA ARG A 464 14.97 5.58 2.26
C ARG A 464 16.15 5.53 3.24
N ASP A 465 17.34 5.81 2.71
CA ASP A 465 18.59 5.97 3.46
C ASP A 465 18.40 6.89 4.71
N PRO A 466 18.84 6.46 5.91
CA PRO A 466 18.68 7.19 7.17
C PRO A 466 19.40 8.55 7.20
N ASN A 467 20.33 8.82 6.27
CA ASN A 467 21.08 10.08 6.23
C ASN A 467 20.25 11.30 5.76
N GLY A 468 18.95 11.12 5.48
CA GLY A 468 18.05 12.21 5.10
C GLY A 468 18.18 12.64 3.64
N ASN A 469 18.89 11.86 2.82
CA ASN A 469 18.97 12.06 1.39
C ASN A 469 17.62 11.73 0.72
N SER A 470 17.35 12.38 -0.42
CA SER A 470 16.14 12.10 -1.20
C SER A 470 16.26 10.74 -1.89
N ALA A 471 15.37 9.81 -1.55
CA ALA A 471 15.32 8.51 -2.20
C ALA A 471 14.43 8.56 -3.45
N THR A 472 14.90 7.95 -4.53
CA THR A 472 14.17 7.91 -5.81
C THR A 472 13.91 6.48 -6.24
N LEU A 473 12.64 6.16 -6.49
CA LEU A 473 12.19 4.89 -7.06
C LEU A 473 11.64 5.11 -8.47
N ILE A 474 12.22 4.46 -9.47
CA ILE A 474 11.78 4.55 -10.87
C ILE A 474 11.41 3.15 -11.35
N LEU A 475 10.15 2.97 -11.75
CA LEU A 475 9.64 1.72 -12.30
C LEU A 475 9.45 1.83 -13.81
N GLY A 476 9.86 0.80 -14.55
CA GLY A 476 9.68 0.72 -16.00
C GLY A 476 10.40 1.81 -16.79
N TYR A 477 11.72 1.91 -16.60
CA TYR A 477 12.53 2.98 -17.20
C TYR A 477 12.60 2.86 -18.74
N ARG A 478 12.68 1.63 -19.26
CA ARG A 478 12.64 1.31 -20.70
C ARG A 478 11.63 0.20 -21.04
N ASP A 479 11.35 -0.71 -20.12
CA ASP A 479 10.56 -1.91 -20.37
C ASP A 479 9.80 -2.35 -19.09
N ASP A 480 9.41 -3.62 -18.97
CA ASP A 480 8.52 -4.15 -17.93
C ASP A 480 9.06 -3.95 -16.50
N GLY A 481 8.27 -3.35 -15.62
CA GLY A 481 8.66 -3.09 -14.24
C GLY A 481 7.52 -3.25 -13.24
N SER A 482 7.75 -3.97 -12.14
CA SER A 482 6.72 -4.18 -11.13
C SER A 482 7.16 -3.83 -9.71
N LEU A 483 6.19 -3.39 -8.91
CA LEU A 483 6.29 -3.23 -7.46
C LEU A 483 5.04 -3.84 -6.81
N GLU A 484 5.26 -4.79 -5.90
CA GLU A 484 4.22 -5.38 -5.07
C GLU A 484 4.51 -5.11 -3.59
N VAL A 485 3.52 -4.55 -2.88
CA VAL A 485 3.55 -4.31 -1.44
C VAL A 485 2.41 -5.08 -0.81
N LEU A 486 2.73 -6.17 -0.12
CA LEU A 486 1.78 -7.21 0.27
C LEU A 486 1.87 -7.47 1.79
N ASP A 487 0.81 -8.06 2.37
CA ASP A 487 0.84 -8.67 3.71
C ASP A 487 1.50 -7.83 4.83
N GLN A 488 1.22 -6.52 4.91
CA GLN A 488 1.82 -5.55 5.85
C GLN A 488 3.26 -5.09 5.52
N GLY A 489 3.70 -5.32 4.29
CA GLY A 489 4.93 -4.74 3.77
C GLY A 489 4.85 -3.21 3.68
N ARG A 490 6.01 -2.55 3.78
CA ARG A 490 6.08 -1.09 3.72
C ARG A 490 7.19 -0.61 2.79
N VAL A 491 6.82 0.26 1.85
CA VAL A 491 7.74 0.97 0.96
C VAL A 491 7.73 2.46 1.29
N GLU A 492 8.92 3.06 1.39
CA GLU A 492 9.09 4.51 1.56
C GLU A 492 10.02 5.08 0.48
N SER A 493 9.62 6.17 -0.18
CA SER A 493 10.44 6.91 -1.14
C SER A 493 10.24 8.42 -1.03
N SER A 494 11.20 9.23 -1.47
CA SER A 494 10.97 10.68 -1.59
C SER A 494 10.24 11.01 -2.88
N THR A 495 10.54 10.29 -3.96
CA THR A 495 9.91 10.47 -5.27
C THR A 495 9.72 9.11 -5.91
N MET A 496 8.53 8.86 -6.44
CA MET A 496 8.26 7.68 -7.26
C MET A 496 7.88 8.09 -8.67
N GLN A 497 8.57 7.51 -9.65
CA GLN A 497 8.24 7.64 -11.07
C GLN A 497 7.72 6.30 -11.60
N VAL A 498 6.51 6.31 -12.16
CA VAL A 498 5.89 5.16 -12.81
C VAL A 498 5.96 5.35 -14.32
N GLY A 499 6.88 4.62 -14.93
CA GLY A 499 7.19 4.69 -16.35
C GLY A 499 7.84 6.01 -16.80
N ARG A 500 8.37 6.00 -18.02
CA ARG A 500 9.08 7.14 -18.62
C ARG A 500 8.77 7.25 -20.11
N ILE A 501 8.82 8.47 -20.65
CA ILE A 501 8.67 8.75 -22.08
C ILE A 501 9.54 7.78 -22.91
N GLY A 502 8.89 6.99 -23.75
CA GLY A 502 9.54 6.02 -24.64
C GLY A 502 9.82 4.66 -24.03
N SER A 503 9.27 4.34 -22.85
CA SER A 503 9.18 2.97 -22.33
C SER A 503 8.22 2.13 -23.19
N THR A 504 8.57 0.87 -23.45
CA THR A 504 7.76 -0.05 -24.27
C THR A 504 6.98 -1.08 -23.45
N GLY A 505 7.42 -1.33 -22.22
CA GLY A 505 6.87 -2.37 -21.35
C GLY A 505 5.75 -1.88 -20.44
N ASP A 506 5.06 -2.84 -19.83
CA ASP A 506 3.98 -2.62 -18.88
C ASP A 506 4.55 -2.37 -17.47
N VAL A 507 4.03 -1.35 -16.78
CA VAL A 507 4.46 -1.03 -15.41
C VAL A 507 3.33 -1.31 -14.42
N ASN A 508 3.56 -2.16 -13.43
CA ASN A 508 2.52 -2.50 -12.45
C ASN A 508 2.94 -2.21 -11.01
N VAL A 509 2.17 -1.37 -10.32
CA VAL A 509 2.29 -1.12 -8.89
C VAL A 509 1.04 -1.65 -8.19
N LEU A 510 1.24 -2.55 -7.24
CA LEU A 510 0.18 -3.15 -6.44
C LEU A 510 0.48 -2.96 -4.95
N VAL A 511 -0.45 -2.38 -4.21
CA VAL A 511 -0.44 -2.31 -2.75
C VAL A 511 -1.68 -3.04 -2.25
N ASP A 512 -1.48 -4.25 -1.73
CA ASP A 512 -2.57 -5.17 -1.40
C ASP A 512 -2.53 -5.63 0.05
N GLY A 513 -3.70 -5.68 0.68
CA GLY A 513 -3.89 -6.19 2.02
C GLY A 513 -3.78 -5.15 3.13
N VAL A 514 -4.52 -5.37 4.21
CA VAL A 514 -4.56 -4.48 5.38
C VAL A 514 -3.18 -4.30 5.99
N GLY A 515 -2.75 -3.05 6.12
CA GLY A 515 -1.47 -2.66 6.71
C GLY A 515 -0.31 -2.61 5.72
N SER A 516 -0.52 -3.01 4.45
CA SER A 516 0.45 -2.78 3.38
C SER A 516 0.46 -1.31 2.99
N VAL A 517 1.64 -0.68 2.94
CA VAL A 517 1.76 0.77 2.73
C VAL A 517 2.83 1.13 1.71
N LEU A 518 2.45 1.95 0.72
CA LEU A 518 3.38 2.68 -0.14
C LEU A 518 3.33 4.16 0.23
N ALA A 519 4.39 4.67 0.85
CA ALA A 519 4.50 6.08 1.25
C ALA A 519 5.55 6.80 0.39
N VAL A 520 5.13 7.79 -0.39
CA VAL A 520 6.01 8.54 -1.31
C VAL A 520 5.84 10.05 -1.15
N GLY A 521 6.91 10.82 -1.35
CA GLY A 521 6.82 12.27 -1.27
C GLY A 521 6.12 12.90 -2.49
N SER A 522 6.33 12.35 -3.68
CA SER A 522 5.59 12.69 -4.89
C SER A 522 5.46 11.46 -5.77
N LEU A 523 4.34 11.35 -6.48
CA LEU A 523 4.09 10.33 -7.49
C LEU A 523 3.97 11.02 -8.84
N SER A 524 4.80 10.65 -9.80
CA SER A 524 4.73 11.17 -11.16
C SER A 524 4.76 10.04 -12.16
N SER A 525 4.16 10.25 -13.31
CA SER A 525 4.28 9.36 -14.45
C SER A 525 4.48 10.19 -15.71
N SER A 526 4.97 9.56 -16.77
CA SER A 526 5.08 10.18 -18.09
C SER A 526 4.23 9.42 -19.10
N GLU A 527 4.09 9.92 -20.33
CA GLU A 527 3.48 9.15 -21.43
C GLU A 527 4.15 7.76 -21.55
N VAL A 528 3.37 6.72 -21.26
CA VAL A 528 3.80 5.31 -21.24
C VAL A 528 2.84 4.47 -22.09
N ASN A 529 3.27 3.27 -22.48
CA ASN A 529 2.40 2.35 -23.23
C ASN A 529 1.21 1.89 -22.36
N SER A 530 1.50 1.39 -21.16
CA SER A 530 0.51 1.01 -20.17
C SER A 530 1.15 0.96 -18.79
N ALA A 531 0.54 1.61 -17.80
CA ALA A 531 0.93 1.46 -16.41
C ALA A 531 -0.28 1.40 -15.48
N THR A 532 -0.17 0.63 -14.39
CA THR A 532 -1.20 0.52 -13.36
C THR A 532 -0.63 0.84 -11.99
N VAL A 533 -1.38 1.60 -11.18
CA VAL A 533 -1.11 1.85 -9.76
C VAL A 533 -2.34 1.51 -8.96
N THR A 534 -2.30 0.42 -8.20
CA THR A 534 -3.48 -0.15 -7.54
C THR A 534 -3.31 -0.19 -6.03
N ALA A 535 -4.31 0.33 -5.31
CA ALA A 535 -4.53 0.04 -3.88
C ALA A 535 -5.72 -0.92 -3.75
N SER A 536 -5.52 -2.09 -3.14
CA SER A 536 -6.55 -3.12 -3.00
C SER A 536 -6.60 -3.80 -1.63
N ASN A 537 -7.76 -4.38 -1.29
CA ASN A 537 -7.96 -5.21 -0.10
C ASN A 537 -7.48 -4.58 1.23
N GLY A 538 -7.63 -3.26 1.39
CA GLY A 538 -7.15 -2.51 2.56
C GLY A 538 -5.71 -1.98 2.49
N GLY A 539 -5.05 -2.13 1.34
CA GLY A 539 -3.75 -1.52 1.06
C GLY A 539 -3.84 0.00 0.96
N PHE A 540 -2.78 0.69 1.37
CA PHE A 540 -2.75 2.13 1.51
C PHE A 540 -1.61 2.77 0.71
N ILE A 541 -1.96 3.69 -0.20
CA ILE A 541 -1.01 4.53 -0.92
C ILE A 541 -1.09 5.95 -0.33
N ASP A 542 0.05 6.46 0.16
CA ASP A 542 0.19 7.79 0.76
C ASP A 542 1.20 8.61 -0.05
N VAL A 543 0.71 9.65 -0.72
CA VAL A 543 1.52 10.59 -1.51
C VAL A 543 1.52 11.95 -0.81
N ALA A 544 2.55 12.27 -0.04
CA ALA A 544 2.57 13.49 0.77
C ALA A 544 2.49 14.81 -0.05
N GLY A 545 2.91 14.77 -1.32
CA GLY A 545 2.92 15.89 -2.25
C GLY A 545 1.99 15.67 -3.44
N ALA A 546 2.45 16.00 -4.65
CA ALA A 546 1.63 15.85 -5.86
C ALA A 546 1.64 14.41 -6.41
N SER A 547 0.49 13.99 -6.93
CA SER A 547 0.28 12.85 -7.82
C SER A 547 -0.01 13.39 -9.24
N GLU A 548 0.95 13.25 -10.15
CA GLU A 548 0.86 13.64 -11.57
C GLU A 548 0.71 12.38 -12.45
N ILE A 549 -0.48 12.17 -13.02
CA ILE A 549 -0.85 10.94 -13.74
C ILE A 549 -0.95 11.22 -15.24
N GLY A 550 0.04 10.80 -16.02
CA GLY A 550 0.13 11.02 -17.48
C GLY A 550 -0.58 9.95 -18.32
N ASP A 551 -0.58 10.15 -19.64
CA ASP A 551 -1.21 9.25 -20.62
C ASP A 551 -0.71 7.80 -20.53
N GLY A 552 -1.63 6.86 -20.70
CA GLY A 552 -1.40 5.42 -20.56
C GLY A 552 -1.35 4.88 -19.13
N VAL A 553 -1.54 5.72 -18.11
CA VAL A 553 -1.48 5.33 -16.69
C VAL A 553 -2.89 5.22 -16.09
N VAL A 554 -3.15 4.11 -15.40
CA VAL A 554 -4.41 3.87 -14.68
C VAL A 554 -4.12 3.74 -13.18
N VAL A 555 -4.66 4.66 -12.38
CA VAL A 555 -4.68 4.52 -10.92
C VAL A 555 -6.01 3.91 -10.50
N SER A 556 -5.99 2.85 -9.71
CA SER A 556 -7.17 2.10 -9.29
C SER A 556 -7.21 1.91 -7.77
N VAL A 557 -8.34 2.21 -7.13
CA VAL A 557 -8.57 1.96 -5.70
C VAL A 557 -9.77 1.02 -5.57
N THR A 558 -9.56 -0.16 -5.00
CA THR A 558 -10.56 -1.25 -4.96
C THR A 558 -10.46 -2.10 -3.68
N GLY A 559 -11.41 -3.00 -3.44
CA GLY A 559 -11.42 -3.92 -2.29
C GLY A 559 -11.32 -3.28 -0.90
N GLY A 560 -11.68 -2.00 -0.72
CA GLY A 560 -11.49 -1.25 0.53
C GLY A 560 -10.08 -0.69 0.71
N GLY A 561 -9.28 -0.56 -0.35
CA GLY A 561 -8.00 0.14 -0.34
C GLY A 561 -8.17 1.66 -0.22
N SER A 562 -7.07 2.38 0.02
CA SER A 562 -7.09 3.83 0.19
C SER A 562 -5.93 4.50 -0.55
N PHE A 563 -6.19 5.68 -1.13
CA PHE A 563 -5.21 6.52 -1.79
C PHE A 563 -5.29 7.94 -1.22
N GLU A 564 -4.26 8.36 -0.50
CA GLU A 564 -4.11 9.72 0.01
C GLU A 564 -3.06 10.46 -0.82
N THR A 565 -3.36 11.69 -1.23
CA THR A 565 -2.40 12.54 -1.95
C THR A 565 -2.47 13.99 -1.50
N GLY A 566 -1.39 14.74 -1.58
CA GLY A 566 -1.42 16.19 -1.39
C GLY A 566 -2.25 16.85 -2.50
N SER A 567 -1.86 16.72 -3.76
CA SER A 567 -2.61 17.25 -4.90
C SER A 567 -2.69 16.21 -6.01
N PHE A 568 -3.81 16.15 -6.72
CA PHE A 568 -3.98 15.24 -7.84
C PHE A 568 -4.04 16.04 -9.15
N VAL A 569 -3.14 15.75 -10.08
CA VAL A 569 -3.07 16.33 -11.41
C VAL A 569 -3.12 15.20 -12.42
N ASP A 570 -4.06 15.26 -13.33
CA ASP A 570 -4.17 14.32 -14.44
C ASP A 570 -3.68 15.02 -15.71
N GLU A 571 -2.66 14.45 -16.35
CA GLU A 571 -2.00 14.92 -17.57
C GLU A 571 -2.28 13.96 -18.75
N GLY A 572 -3.43 13.28 -18.76
CA GLY A 572 -3.83 12.33 -19.81
C GLY A 572 -4.12 10.91 -19.32
N GLY A 573 -3.95 10.65 -18.02
CA GLY A 573 -4.16 9.35 -17.42
C GLY A 573 -5.62 9.06 -17.06
N ARG A 574 -5.82 8.03 -16.23
CA ARG A 574 -7.13 7.62 -15.74
C ARG A 574 -7.09 7.28 -14.26
N PHE A 575 -8.04 7.82 -13.49
CA PHE A 575 -8.27 7.44 -12.09
C PHE A 575 -9.58 6.64 -11.94
N GLN A 576 -9.54 5.55 -11.18
CA GLN A 576 -10.68 4.65 -10.94
C GLN A 576 -10.86 4.40 -9.44
N LEU A 577 -11.98 4.83 -8.88
CA LEU A 577 -12.39 4.53 -7.50
C LEU A 577 -13.51 3.48 -7.47
N LEU A 578 -13.14 2.21 -7.38
CA LEU A 578 -14.07 1.08 -7.50
C LEU A 578 -14.67 0.64 -6.16
N ASN A 579 -13.83 0.57 -5.12
CA ASN A 579 -14.17 0.19 -3.75
C ASN A 579 -13.06 0.62 -2.79
N GLY A 580 -13.20 1.77 -2.14
CA GLY A 580 -12.17 2.32 -1.26
C GLY A 580 -12.28 3.84 -1.09
N ASP A 581 -11.19 4.44 -0.60
CA ASP A 581 -11.13 5.87 -0.23
C ASP A 581 -10.11 6.63 -1.07
N LEU A 582 -10.46 7.85 -1.48
CA LEU A 582 -9.52 8.85 -2.00
C LEU A 582 -9.55 10.08 -1.07
N THR A 583 -8.38 10.51 -0.60
CA THR A 583 -8.23 11.71 0.22
C THR A 583 -7.21 12.65 -0.42
N VAL A 584 -7.57 13.94 -0.55
CA VAL A 584 -6.67 14.97 -1.10
C VAL A 584 -6.39 16.04 -0.04
N THR A 585 -5.14 16.17 0.41
CA THR A 585 -4.79 16.88 1.67
C THR A 585 -4.06 18.22 1.51
N SER A 586 -3.66 18.64 0.31
CA SER A 586 -2.92 19.91 0.13
C SER A 586 -3.80 21.16 0.15
N ALA A 587 -3.18 22.28 0.53
CA ALA A 587 -3.78 23.62 0.53
C ALA A 587 -4.08 24.21 -0.88
N SER A 588 -3.80 23.46 -1.97
CA SER A 588 -4.07 23.88 -3.36
C SER A 588 -5.56 23.87 -3.71
N ARG A 589 -6.39 23.20 -2.89
CA ARG A 589 -7.86 23.29 -2.84
C ARG A 589 -8.63 23.22 -4.17
N THR A 590 -8.23 22.42 -5.16
CA THR A 590 -9.08 22.29 -6.37
C THR A 590 -8.99 20.91 -7.00
N LEU A 591 -10.14 20.23 -7.13
CA LEU A 591 -10.36 19.14 -8.07
C LEU A 591 -10.93 19.74 -9.35
N LEU A 592 -10.22 19.55 -10.47
CA LEU A 592 -10.62 20.05 -11.78
C LEU A 592 -11.20 18.92 -12.62
N VAL A 593 -12.42 19.08 -13.13
CA VAL A 593 -13.05 18.11 -14.05
C VAL A 593 -13.10 18.75 -15.44
N GLU A 594 -12.36 18.24 -16.43
CA GLU A 594 -12.16 18.90 -17.73
C GLU A 594 -13.13 18.43 -18.85
N PRO A 595 -13.47 19.29 -19.84
CA PRO A 595 -14.33 18.92 -20.99
C PRO A 595 -13.59 18.14 -22.08
N VAL A 596 -14.23 17.11 -22.64
CA VAL A 596 -13.66 16.30 -23.72
C VAL A 596 -13.93 16.92 -25.11
N GLY A 597 -12.86 17.23 -25.87
CA GLY A 597 -12.90 17.51 -27.31
C GLY A 597 -12.75 16.22 -28.16
N PRO A 598 -13.01 16.25 -29.48
CA PRO A 598 -13.20 15.03 -30.25
C PRO A 598 -11.89 14.24 -30.44
N THR A 599 -11.88 13.04 -29.87
CA THR A 599 -10.85 11.98 -29.96
C THR A 599 -9.44 12.39 -29.51
N VAL A 600 -9.17 12.14 -28.22
CA VAL A 600 -7.93 11.69 -27.55
C VAL A 600 -8.06 12.09 -26.07
N ASP A 601 -7.95 11.10 -25.18
CA ASP A 601 -8.25 11.11 -23.74
C ASP A 601 -7.41 12.14 -22.95
N GLY A 602 -8.06 12.84 -22.01
CA GLY A 602 -7.47 13.79 -21.07
C GLY A 602 -8.45 14.08 -19.93
N VAL A 603 -8.01 13.83 -18.69
CA VAL A 603 -8.71 13.88 -17.39
C VAL A 603 -10.10 13.27 -17.33
N ARG A 604 -10.13 11.94 -17.25
CA ARG A 604 -11.31 11.12 -16.94
C ARG A 604 -11.26 10.71 -15.46
N ILE A 605 -12.00 11.38 -14.57
CA ILE A 605 -12.56 10.67 -13.39
C ILE A 605 -13.72 9.84 -13.92
N GLU A 606 -13.37 8.68 -14.46
CA GLU A 606 -14.36 7.78 -15.01
C GLU A 606 -14.23 6.35 -14.47
N LEU A 607 -15.25 6.03 -13.70
CA LEU A 607 -15.83 4.70 -13.56
C LEU A 607 -16.40 4.25 -14.92
N HIS A 608 -15.56 4.00 -15.93
CA HIS A 608 -16.03 3.71 -17.29
C HIS A 608 -16.50 2.27 -17.50
N PRO A 609 -17.67 2.07 -18.15
CA PRO A 609 -18.17 0.79 -18.63
C PRO A 609 -17.64 0.44 -20.03
N SER A 610 -17.10 -0.77 -20.16
CA SER A 610 -17.12 -1.48 -21.45
C SER A 610 -17.51 -2.93 -21.23
N PHE A 611 -18.79 -3.14 -20.92
CA PHE A 611 -19.53 -4.27 -21.47
C PHE A 611 -20.90 -3.80 -21.91
N SER A 612 -21.30 -4.24 -23.10
CA SER A 612 -22.45 -3.74 -23.83
C SER A 612 -23.78 -4.20 -23.21
N THR A 613 -24.75 -3.29 -23.32
CA THR A 613 -26.20 -3.46 -23.15
C THR A 613 -26.70 -3.79 -21.74
N ALA A 614 -27.32 -2.76 -21.14
CA ALA A 614 -28.18 -2.79 -19.95
C ALA A 614 -27.49 -2.90 -18.57
N SER A 615 -26.97 -1.78 -18.05
CA SER A 615 -27.21 -1.23 -16.69
C SER A 615 -26.10 -0.26 -16.25
N PRO A 616 -26.41 0.90 -15.64
CA PRO A 616 -25.43 1.83 -15.06
C PRO A 616 -25.00 1.39 -13.62
N THR A 617 -23.74 1.61 -13.21
CA THR A 617 -23.26 1.30 -11.84
C THR A 617 -21.99 2.12 -11.50
N GLN A 618 -21.70 2.66 -10.31
CA GLN A 618 -22.42 3.32 -9.19
C GLN A 618 -21.34 3.64 -8.10
N LEU A 619 -21.39 4.77 -7.39
CA LEU A 619 -20.71 4.94 -6.09
C LEU A 619 -21.62 4.29 -5.02
N THR A 620 -21.40 3.07 -4.55
CA THR A 620 -22.35 2.51 -3.54
C THR A 620 -22.22 3.21 -2.18
N SER A 621 -23.16 3.01 -1.25
CA SER A 621 -23.28 3.66 0.07
C SER A 621 -22.06 3.57 1.02
N SER A 622 -20.94 2.97 0.61
CA SER A 622 -19.70 2.81 1.38
C SER A 622 -18.53 3.69 0.91
N HIS A 623 -18.71 4.53 -0.11
CA HIS A 623 -17.63 5.32 -0.73
C HIS A 623 -17.64 6.79 -0.25
N ALA A 624 -16.48 7.39 -0.06
CA ALA A 624 -16.34 8.81 0.24
C ALA A 624 -15.30 9.49 -0.67
N ILE A 625 -15.67 10.65 -1.22
CA ILE A 625 -14.74 11.64 -1.76
C ILE A 625 -14.77 12.80 -0.76
N ASP A 626 -13.74 12.89 0.08
CA ASP A 626 -13.60 13.95 1.07
C ASP A 626 -12.50 14.91 0.63
N MET A 627 -12.91 16.13 0.26
CA MET A 627 -12.02 17.17 -0.21
C MET A 627 -11.92 18.31 0.78
N ALA A 628 -10.69 18.65 1.16
CA ALA A 628 -10.40 19.84 1.96
C ALA A 628 -10.46 21.17 1.15
N GLY A 629 -10.99 21.13 -0.09
CA GLY A 629 -10.94 22.22 -1.06
C GLY A 629 -12.07 22.18 -2.10
N ASP A 630 -11.95 23.02 -3.13
CA ASP A 630 -12.99 23.30 -4.11
C ASP A 630 -13.12 22.18 -5.15
N ILE A 631 -14.32 22.00 -5.67
CA ILE A 631 -14.67 21.12 -6.78
C ILE A 631 -15.08 22.01 -7.94
N ILE A 632 -14.29 22.04 -9.02
CA ILE A 632 -14.57 22.86 -10.21
C ILE A 632 -14.81 21.94 -11.40
N VAL A 633 -16.06 21.91 -11.85
CA VAL A 633 -16.45 21.22 -13.09
C VAL A 633 -16.31 22.21 -14.24
N LEU A 634 -15.28 22.04 -15.08
CA LEU A 634 -14.96 22.97 -16.15
C LEU A 634 -16.06 23.02 -17.24
N PRO A 635 -16.08 24.10 -18.04
CA PRO A 635 -17.08 24.28 -19.09
C PRO A 635 -17.21 23.10 -20.06
N GLY A 636 -18.33 22.38 -20.06
CA GLY A 636 -18.60 21.24 -20.95
C GLY A 636 -18.27 19.86 -20.35
N ALA A 637 -17.79 19.80 -19.11
CA ALA A 637 -17.49 18.55 -18.40
C ALA A 637 -18.73 17.94 -17.74
N PHE A 638 -18.74 16.63 -17.53
CA PHE A 638 -19.84 15.89 -16.91
C PHE A 638 -19.36 15.18 -15.63
N PHE A 639 -20.08 15.37 -14.52
CA PHE A 639 -19.77 14.81 -13.21
C PHE A 639 -20.98 14.06 -12.64
N ASP A 640 -20.89 12.73 -12.49
CA ASP A 640 -21.98 11.87 -12.03
C ASP A 640 -21.61 11.17 -10.72
N ILE A 641 -22.42 11.42 -9.68
CA ILE A 641 -22.27 10.95 -8.32
C ILE A 641 -23.39 9.94 -8.06
N ALA A 642 -23.07 8.66 -8.14
CA ALA A 642 -24.06 7.61 -8.06
C ALA A 642 -24.02 6.87 -6.70
N GLY A 643 -24.02 7.62 -5.60
CA GLY A 643 -24.06 7.23 -4.18
C GLY A 643 -22.81 7.66 -3.37
N GLY A 644 -22.65 7.23 -2.11
CA GLY A 644 -21.51 7.61 -1.25
C GLY A 644 -21.62 9.01 -0.63
N THR A 645 -20.54 9.55 -0.07
CA THR A 645 -20.47 10.94 0.44
C THR A 645 -19.51 11.76 -0.42
N LEU A 646 -19.97 12.88 -0.98
CA LEU A 646 -19.10 13.92 -1.55
C LEU A 646 -19.07 15.08 -0.57
N SER A 647 -17.89 15.41 -0.06
CA SER A 647 -17.64 16.61 0.73
C SER A 647 -16.56 17.48 0.09
N GLY A 648 -16.77 18.79 0.08
CA GLY A 648 -15.84 19.77 -0.47
C GLY A 648 -16.05 21.15 0.16
N GLU A 649 -15.14 22.09 -0.07
CA GLU A 649 -15.36 23.50 0.27
C GLU A 649 -16.34 24.10 -0.75
N ASP A 650 -15.89 24.66 -1.88
CA ASP A 650 -16.80 25.15 -2.92
C ASP A 650 -17.17 24.07 -3.97
N LEU A 651 -18.35 24.15 -4.59
CA LEU A 651 -18.73 23.37 -5.78
C LEU A 651 -19.14 24.32 -6.91
N SER A 652 -18.37 24.37 -7.99
CA SER A 652 -18.60 25.28 -9.12
C SER A 652 -18.79 24.53 -10.43
N LEU A 653 -19.90 24.79 -11.14
CA LEU A 653 -20.18 24.28 -12.47
C LEU A 653 -19.95 25.38 -13.52
N GLY A 654 -18.97 25.18 -14.41
CA GLY A 654 -18.68 26.05 -15.54
C GLY A 654 -19.73 25.97 -16.66
N ALA A 655 -19.67 26.87 -17.63
CA ALA A 655 -20.68 26.93 -18.70
C ALA A 655 -20.74 25.62 -19.52
N GLY A 656 -21.92 24.99 -19.62
CA GLY A 656 -22.08 23.69 -20.29
C GLY A 656 -21.67 22.48 -19.44
N ALA A 657 -21.21 22.68 -18.20
CA ALA A 657 -20.93 21.59 -17.27
C ALA A 657 -22.23 20.90 -16.84
N SER A 658 -22.15 19.65 -16.42
CA SER A 658 -23.31 18.89 -15.94
C SER A 658 -22.97 18.10 -14.69
N LEU A 659 -23.81 18.21 -13.66
CA LEU A 659 -23.77 17.44 -12.42
C LEU A 659 -24.96 16.47 -12.39
N ARG A 660 -24.75 15.25 -11.92
CA ARG A 660 -25.84 14.29 -11.68
C ARG A 660 -25.64 13.60 -10.34
N VAL A 661 -26.65 13.55 -9.47
CA VAL A 661 -26.60 12.98 -8.11
C VAL A 661 -27.67 11.91 -7.96
N ARG A 662 -27.29 10.67 -7.59
CA ARG A 662 -28.22 9.51 -7.56
C ARG A 662 -27.83 8.45 -6.52
N SER A 663 -28.70 7.44 -6.31
CA SER A 663 -28.39 6.17 -5.61
C SER A 663 -27.90 6.32 -4.15
N SER A 664 -28.65 7.09 -3.35
CA SER A 664 -28.36 7.44 -1.96
C SER A 664 -27.02 8.18 -1.76
N ALA A 665 -26.66 9.06 -2.69
CA ALA A 665 -25.51 9.95 -2.54
C ALA A 665 -25.84 11.02 -1.51
N ASN A 666 -24.92 11.27 -0.58
CA ASN A 666 -24.95 12.43 0.28
C ASN A 666 -23.94 13.44 -0.27
N VAL A 667 -24.44 14.52 -0.87
CA VAL A 667 -23.60 15.62 -1.34
C VAL A 667 -23.74 16.75 -0.34
N THR A 668 -22.63 17.12 0.28
CA THR A 668 -22.52 18.25 1.20
C THR A 668 -21.37 19.14 0.75
N THR A 669 -21.62 20.42 0.57
CA THR A 669 -20.55 21.42 0.45
C THR A 669 -20.43 22.18 1.77
N HIS A 670 -19.22 22.56 2.13
CA HIS A 670 -18.94 23.42 3.29
C HIS A 670 -18.72 24.89 2.90
N GLY A 671 -18.60 25.15 1.60
CA GLY A 671 -18.45 26.44 0.94
C GLY A 671 -19.52 26.62 -0.16
N SER A 672 -19.27 27.55 -1.06
CA SER A 672 -20.26 28.08 -2.00
C SER A 672 -20.63 27.10 -3.12
N PHE A 673 -21.91 27.04 -3.47
CA PHE A 673 -22.40 26.33 -4.66
C PHE A 673 -22.69 27.32 -5.80
N ASN A 674 -21.98 27.18 -6.93
CA ASN A 674 -22.02 28.11 -8.05
C ASN A 674 -22.35 27.41 -9.36
N MET A 675 -23.39 27.84 -10.06
CA MET A 675 -23.75 27.34 -11.38
C MET A 675 -23.69 28.44 -12.43
N ALA A 676 -22.80 28.31 -13.41
CA ALA A 676 -22.72 29.23 -14.55
C ALA A 676 -23.85 28.99 -15.55
N LEU A 677 -24.15 30.01 -16.38
CA LEU A 677 -25.13 29.91 -17.46
C LEU A 677 -24.83 28.72 -18.39
N GLY A 678 -25.86 27.91 -18.66
CA GLY A 678 -25.78 26.73 -19.51
C GLY A 678 -25.19 25.49 -18.84
N SER A 679 -24.84 25.56 -17.54
CA SER A 679 -24.61 24.36 -16.74
C SER A 679 -25.93 23.66 -16.38
N ALA A 680 -25.87 22.38 -16.02
CA ALA A 680 -27.04 21.59 -15.61
C ALA A 680 -26.73 20.76 -14.34
N ALA A 681 -27.72 20.54 -13.48
CA ALA A 681 -27.64 19.66 -12.32
C ALA A 681 -28.91 18.81 -12.18
N GLU A 682 -28.79 17.48 -12.06
CA GLU A 682 -29.92 16.55 -11.93
C GLU A 682 -29.81 15.77 -10.60
N PHE A 683 -30.89 15.74 -9.81
CA PHE A 683 -30.93 15.13 -8.49
C PHE A 683 -32.00 14.01 -8.43
N ASP A 684 -31.54 12.76 -8.35
CA ASP A 684 -32.37 11.58 -8.09
C ASP A 684 -32.45 11.24 -6.57
N GLU A 685 -31.81 12.03 -5.70
CA GLU A 685 -31.81 11.91 -4.22
C GLU A 685 -31.77 13.31 -3.56
N ASP A 686 -31.99 13.38 -2.25
CA ASP A 686 -31.84 14.63 -1.47
C ASP A 686 -30.39 15.13 -1.48
N ALA A 687 -30.20 16.46 -1.53
CA ALA A 687 -28.88 17.09 -1.50
C ALA A 687 -28.87 18.36 -0.66
N THR A 688 -27.73 18.67 -0.02
CA THR A 688 -27.51 19.94 0.72
C THR A 688 -26.31 20.67 0.12
N LEU A 689 -26.55 21.81 -0.50
CA LEU A 689 -25.54 22.57 -1.23
C LEU A 689 -25.48 24.02 -0.75
N GLY A 690 -24.29 24.62 -0.81
CA GLY A 690 -24.00 25.98 -0.39
C GLY A 690 -23.32 26.06 0.99
N ASP A 691 -23.30 27.28 1.51
CA ASP A 691 -22.70 27.65 2.80
C ASP A 691 -23.61 28.64 3.54
N ALA A 692 -24.23 28.16 4.62
CA ALA A 692 -25.12 28.95 5.47
C ALA A 692 -24.44 30.14 6.19
N THR A 693 -23.12 30.27 6.08
CA THR A 693 -22.31 31.35 6.67
C THR A 693 -21.80 32.37 5.66
N ALA A 694 -21.89 32.08 4.36
CA ALA A 694 -21.48 32.97 3.28
C ALA A 694 -22.67 33.70 2.63
N VAL A 695 -22.48 34.99 2.30
CA VAL A 695 -23.49 35.84 1.64
C VAL A 695 -23.70 35.48 0.16
N ASN A 696 -22.73 34.79 -0.43
CA ASN A 696 -22.85 34.20 -1.75
C ASN A 696 -22.66 32.68 -1.60
N GLY A 697 -23.39 32.07 -0.67
CA GLY A 697 -23.33 30.64 -0.40
C GLY A 697 -23.93 29.84 -1.56
N VAL A 698 -24.91 30.39 -2.28
CA VAL A 698 -25.51 29.78 -3.48
C VAL A 698 -25.74 30.81 -4.58
N THR A 699 -25.28 30.52 -5.79
CA THR A 699 -25.60 31.30 -7.00
C THR A 699 -25.94 30.36 -8.16
N ILE A 700 -27.16 30.49 -8.71
CA ILE A 700 -27.67 29.59 -9.75
C ILE A 700 -28.00 30.39 -11.01
N ALA A 701 -27.28 30.13 -12.11
CA ALA A 701 -27.61 30.64 -13.45
C ALA A 701 -27.85 29.52 -14.48
N GLY A 702 -27.78 28.25 -14.07
CA GLY A 702 -27.97 27.07 -14.92
C GLY A 702 -29.31 26.35 -14.70
N GLU A 703 -29.41 25.13 -15.23
CA GLU A 703 -30.59 24.28 -15.12
C GLU A 703 -30.49 23.31 -13.93
N ILE A 704 -31.53 23.21 -13.11
CA ILE A 704 -31.65 22.25 -12.01
C ILE A 704 -32.88 21.38 -12.26
N ASP A 705 -32.72 20.05 -12.28
CA ASP A 705 -33.81 19.09 -12.14
C ASP A 705 -33.74 18.47 -10.74
N THR A 706 -34.72 18.78 -9.90
CA THR A 706 -34.73 18.29 -8.50
C THR A 706 -35.18 16.83 -8.39
N GLY A 707 -35.74 16.25 -9.46
CA GLY A 707 -36.48 15.00 -9.36
C GLY A 707 -37.54 15.07 -8.24
N ALA A 708 -37.81 13.94 -7.59
CA ALA A 708 -38.77 13.85 -6.49
C ALA A 708 -38.20 14.21 -5.11
N ASN A 709 -37.11 14.98 -5.09
CA ASN A 709 -36.21 15.08 -3.93
C ASN A 709 -36.13 16.50 -3.38
N THR A 710 -35.56 16.62 -2.19
CA THR A 710 -35.31 17.87 -1.50
C THR A 710 -33.92 18.38 -1.82
N LEU A 711 -33.85 19.51 -2.52
CA LEU A 711 -32.63 20.27 -2.67
C LEU A 711 -32.59 21.37 -1.58
N THR A 712 -31.79 21.15 -0.55
CA THR A 712 -31.54 22.16 0.50
C THR A 712 -30.41 23.07 0.05
N LEU A 713 -30.70 24.37 -0.03
CA LEU A 713 -29.76 25.40 -0.46
C LEU A 713 -29.42 26.28 0.74
N GLU A 714 -28.14 26.26 1.11
CA GLU A 714 -27.59 26.95 2.27
C GLU A 714 -26.92 28.26 1.84
N ASP A 715 -27.54 29.37 2.22
CA ASP A 715 -27.00 30.71 2.02
C ASP A 715 -27.20 31.53 3.30
N ALA A 716 -26.27 32.40 3.67
CA ALA A 716 -26.39 33.24 4.86
C ALA A 716 -27.51 34.29 4.73
N ASN A 717 -27.85 34.70 3.51
CA ASN A 717 -29.02 35.48 3.16
C ASN A 717 -29.92 34.66 2.21
N ASP A 718 -30.54 35.30 1.24
CA ASP A 718 -31.40 34.65 0.28
C ASP A 718 -30.61 33.91 -0.81
N VAL A 719 -31.09 32.73 -1.18
CA VAL A 719 -30.59 32.00 -2.34
C VAL A 719 -30.94 32.76 -3.62
N VAL A 720 -29.95 33.02 -4.49
CA VAL A 720 -30.19 33.79 -5.73
C VAL A 720 -30.26 32.87 -6.96
N PHE A 721 -31.41 32.90 -7.62
CA PHE A 721 -31.62 32.33 -8.96
C PHE A 721 -31.56 33.47 -10.00
N ASP A 722 -30.46 33.55 -10.74
CA ASP A 722 -30.21 34.58 -11.76
C ASP A 722 -31.11 34.36 -13.00
N SER A 723 -31.15 35.34 -13.88
CA SER A 723 -31.89 35.41 -15.15
C SER A 723 -31.75 34.21 -16.10
N GLY A 724 -30.72 33.38 -15.94
CA GLY A 724 -30.52 32.14 -16.71
C GLY A 724 -31.04 30.87 -16.04
N ALA A 725 -31.46 30.96 -14.78
CA ALA A 725 -31.84 29.81 -13.99
C ALA A 725 -33.13 29.15 -14.51
N LEU A 726 -33.10 27.83 -14.63
CA LEU A 726 -34.27 27.01 -14.91
C LEU A 726 -34.34 25.89 -13.88
N VAL A 727 -35.32 25.94 -13.00
CA VAL A 727 -35.59 24.86 -12.04
C VAL A 727 -36.78 24.05 -12.52
N ALA A 728 -36.55 22.77 -12.78
CA ALA A 728 -37.54 21.80 -13.17
C ALA A 728 -37.85 20.88 -11.98
N PHE A 729 -39.11 20.92 -11.54
CA PHE A 729 -39.72 19.93 -10.67
C PHE A 729 -40.23 18.75 -11.51
N PRO A 730 -40.45 17.57 -10.91
CA PRO A 730 -40.68 16.34 -11.67
C PRO A 730 -42.02 16.39 -12.39
N ALA A 731 -42.01 16.07 -13.69
CA ALA A 731 -43.23 16.01 -14.52
C ALA A 731 -44.14 14.80 -14.22
N SER A 732 -43.82 13.98 -13.22
CA SER A 732 -44.53 12.74 -12.87
C SER A 732 -45.89 13.00 -12.20
N THR A 733 -46.80 12.02 -12.23
CA THR A 733 -48.18 12.18 -11.75
C THR A 733 -48.38 11.99 -10.24
N SER A 734 -47.33 11.70 -9.46
CA SER A 734 -47.46 11.36 -8.03
C SER A 734 -46.33 11.84 -7.13
N LEU A 735 -45.28 12.46 -7.68
CA LEU A 735 -44.11 12.91 -6.93
C LEU A 735 -44.01 14.44 -7.03
N SER A 736 -43.49 15.07 -5.98
CA SER A 736 -43.20 16.50 -5.92
C SER A 736 -41.75 16.69 -5.54
N GLY A 737 -41.04 17.59 -6.21
CA GLY A 737 -39.70 18.03 -5.79
C GLY A 737 -39.78 19.19 -4.80
N GLU A 738 -38.71 19.45 -4.06
CA GLU A 738 -38.62 20.55 -3.10
C GLU A 738 -37.31 21.32 -3.26
N VAL A 739 -37.41 22.65 -3.23
CA VAL A 739 -36.26 23.54 -2.99
C VAL A 739 -36.44 24.19 -1.62
N ALA A 740 -35.53 23.91 -0.69
CA ALA A 740 -35.57 24.44 0.67
C ALA A 740 -34.50 25.53 0.85
N ALA A 741 -34.93 26.74 1.20
CA ALA A 741 -34.07 27.90 1.40
C ALA A 741 -34.40 28.59 2.74
N ALA A 742 -33.61 28.27 3.77
CA ALA A 742 -33.91 28.65 5.16
C ALA A 742 -33.83 30.16 5.46
N ASN A 743 -33.24 30.94 4.56
CA ASN A 743 -33.02 32.38 4.70
C ASN A 743 -33.69 33.20 3.57
N GLY A 744 -34.60 32.59 2.82
CA GLY A 744 -35.32 33.22 1.70
C GLY A 744 -34.71 32.87 0.35
N ALA A 745 -35.37 33.31 -0.73
CA ALA A 745 -34.92 33.08 -2.09
C ALA A 745 -35.29 34.25 -3.00
N THR A 746 -34.35 34.73 -3.82
CA THR A 746 -34.62 35.67 -4.89
C THR A 746 -34.66 34.94 -6.22
N ILE A 747 -35.83 34.96 -6.86
CA ILE A 747 -36.07 34.43 -8.19
C ILE A 747 -36.06 35.61 -9.15
N ASP A 748 -34.90 35.89 -9.75
CA ASP A 748 -34.67 37.12 -10.50
C ASP A 748 -35.40 37.12 -11.86
N PHE A 749 -35.42 38.28 -12.53
CA PHE A 749 -36.02 38.44 -13.84
C PHE A 749 -35.39 37.48 -14.86
N GLY A 750 -36.21 36.58 -15.41
CA GLY A 750 -35.78 35.58 -16.38
C GLY A 750 -35.55 34.19 -15.78
N ALA A 751 -35.44 34.07 -14.45
CA ALA A 751 -35.43 32.78 -13.77
C ALA A 751 -36.80 32.10 -13.87
N ASN A 752 -36.83 30.78 -14.05
CA ASN A 752 -38.07 30.01 -14.22
C ASN A 752 -38.09 28.81 -13.29
N PHE A 753 -39.24 28.57 -12.66
CA PHE A 753 -39.56 27.31 -12.00
C PHE A 753 -40.75 26.66 -12.69
N THR A 754 -40.65 25.36 -12.99
CA THR A 754 -41.70 24.62 -13.71
C THR A 754 -41.96 23.27 -13.07
N GLY A 755 -43.17 22.71 -13.24
CA GLY A 755 -43.51 21.33 -12.82
C GLY A 755 -44.33 21.25 -11.53
N HIS A 756 -44.27 20.12 -10.83
CA HIS A 756 -45.01 19.88 -9.59
C HIS A 756 -44.06 19.81 -8.39
N GLY A 757 -44.09 20.80 -7.50
CA GLY A 757 -43.12 20.88 -6.41
C GLY A 757 -43.43 21.94 -5.37
N GLN A 758 -42.45 22.21 -4.53
CA GLN A 758 -42.55 23.15 -3.42
C GLN A 758 -41.29 24.01 -3.30
N ILE A 759 -41.48 25.28 -2.97
CA ILE A 759 -40.42 26.17 -2.50
C ILE A 759 -40.66 26.42 -1.01
N THR A 760 -39.72 25.97 -0.19
CA THR A 760 -39.81 26.04 1.27
C THR A 760 -38.90 27.13 1.82
N SER A 761 -39.49 28.06 2.57
CA SER A 761 -38.79 29.10 3.31
C SER A 761 -39.60 29.50 4.54
N PRO A 762 -39.01 30.20 5.53
CA PRO A 762 -39.77 30.75 6.63
C PRO A 762 -40.84 31.74 6.14
N ASP A 763 -42.03 31.69 6.75
CA ASP A 763 -43.06 32.72 6.57
C ASP A 763 -42.69 33.96 7.40
N ASP A 764 -41.65 34.67 6.94
CA ASP A 764 -41.04 35.80 7.62
C ASP A 764 -40.68 36.90 6.59
N PRO A 765 -41.18 38.14 6.73
CA PRO A 765 -40.90 39.24 5.80
C PRO A 765 -39.42 39.63 5.70
N ILE A 766 -38.57 39.26 6.67
CA ILE A 766 -37.11 39.47 6.57
C ILE A 766 -36.37 38.33 5.84
N LYS A 767 -37.05 37.24 5.49
CA LYS A 767 -36.52 36.09 4.74
C LYS A 767 -37.46 35.69 3.59
N PRO A 768 -37.86 36.63 2.73
CA PRO A 768 -38.91 36.39 1.77
C PRO A 768 -38.47 35.50 0.60
N VAL A 769 -39.44 34.91 -0.07
CA VAL A 769 -39.32 34.50 -1.48
C VAL A 769 -39.65 35.72 -2.34
N ILE A 770 -38.62 36.37 -2.89
CA ILE A 770 -38.77 37.47 -3.84
C ILE A 770 -38.93 36.87 -5.24
N ASN A 771 -40.18 36.69 -5.67
CA ASN A 771 -40.50 36.24 -7.00
C ASN A 771 -40.55 37.42 -7.98
N ASN A 772 -39.51 37.59 -8.81
CA ASN A 772 -39.50 38.49 -9.97
C ASN A 772 -39.52 37.73 -11.32
N GLY A 773 -39.26 36.42 -11.29
CA GLY A 773 -39.26 35.52 -12.44
C GLY A 773 -40.63 34.90 -12.75
N HIS A 774 -40.61 33.67 -13.24
CA HIS A 774 -41.79 32.92 -13.65
C HIS A 774 -41.92 31.60 -12.89
N LEU A 775 -43.01 31.44 -12.15
CA LEU A 775 -43.39 30.17 -11.52
C LEU A 775 -44.57 29.58 -12.29
N ALA A 776 -44.44 28.36 -12.78
CA ALA A 776 -45.46 27.68 -13.56
C ALA A 776 -45.63 26.21 -13.11
N GLY A 777 -46.64 25.98 -12.28
CA GLY A 777 -47.09 24.62 -11.98
C GLY A 777 -47.70 23.94 -13.20
N ASP A 778 -47.70 22.61 -13.21
CA ASP A 778 -48.30 21.85 -14.33
C ASP A 778 -49.83 22.04 -14.41
N SER A 779 -50.48 22.19 -13.26
CA SER A 779 -51.92 22.49 -13.12
C SER A 779 -52.25 22.82 -11.66
N ILE A 780 -53.42 23.37 -11.34
CA ILE A 780 -53.81 23.61 -9.93
C ILE A 780 -53.87 22.34 -9.07
N ALA A 781 -54.04 21.15 -9.69
CA ALA A 781 -53.98 19.86 -9.02
C ALA A 781 -52.54 19.33 -8.83
N ARG A 782 -51.58 19.96 -9.50
CA ARG A 782 -50.14 19.70 -9.45
C ARG A 782 -49.37 21.03 -9.43
N PRO A 783 -49.51 21.79 -8.33
CA PRO A 783 -49.05 23.16 -8.29
C PRO A 783 -47.56 23.26 -7.95
N ILE A 784 -47.02 24.48 -8.06
CA ILE A 784 -45.88 24.87 -7.24
C ILE A 784 -46.42 25.46 -5.92
N THR A 785 -46.04 24.87 -4.80
CA THR A 785 -46.47 25.32 -3.46
C THR A 785 -45.43 26.28 -2.87
N LEU A 786 -45.86 27.46 -2.41
CA LEU A 786 -45.04 28.46 -1.74
C LEU A 786 -45.44 28.52 -0.27
N THR A 787 -44.50 28.19 0.63
CA THR A 787 -44.82 28.05 2.07
C THR A 787 -44.39 29.22 2.94
N GLY A 788 -43.50 30.08 2.44
CA GLY A 788 -43.00 31.25 3.18
C GLY A 788 -43.66 32.56 2.75
N TYR A 789 -43.00 33.67 3.10
CA TYR A 789 -43.46 35.02 2.79
C TYR A 789 -43.06 35.40 1.36
N VAL A 790 -44.03 35.48 0.45
CA VAL A 790 -43.84 35.72 -0.98
C VAL A 790 -44.02 37.20 -1.28
N LYS A 791 -43.10 37.78 -2.05
CA LYS A 791 -43.21 39.15 -2.59
C LYS A 791 -42.64 39.27 -3.98
N GLY A 792 -42.66 40.46 -4.56
CA GLY A 792 -42.08 40.73 -5.88
C GLY A 792 -43.10 40.71 -7.02
N VAL A 793 -42.63 41.04 -8.21
CA VAL A 793 -43.49 41.37 -9.37
C VAL A 793 -43.62 40.25 -10.40
N GLY A 794 -43.04 39.09 -10.10
CA GLY A 794 -43.01 37.91 -10.94
C GLY A 794 -44.36 37.24 -11.09
N THR A 795 -44.45 36.34 -12.06
CA THR A 795 -45.69 35.62 -12.36
C THR A 795 -45.79 34.33 -11.56
N CYS A 796 -47.02 33.93 -11.23
CA CYS A 796 -47.32 32.62 -10.65
C CYS A 796 -48.54 32.03 -11.36
N ASP A 797 -48.38 30.96 -12.13
CA ASP A 797 -49.49 30.20 -12.73
C ASP A 797 -49.51 28.78 -12.16
N ASN A 798 -50.69 28.28 -11.84
CA ASN A 798 -50.90 27.01 -11.15
C ASN A 798 -50.12 26.91 -9.84
N CYS A 799 -50.24 27.93 -8.99
CA CYS A 799 -49.56 27.99 -7.70
C CYS A 799 -50.52 27.78 -6.52
N VAL A 800 -49.98 27.31 -5.40
CA VAL A 800 -50.66 27.35 -4.08
C VAL A 800 -49.78 28.14 -3.12
N ILE A 801 -50.32 29.16 -2.49
CA ILE A 801 -49.61 29.95 -1.47
C ILE A 801 -50.19 29.61 -0.11
N THR A 802 -49.40 28.96 0.74
CA THR A 802 -49.79 28.58 2.11
C THR A 802 -49.15 29.48 3.17
N GLY A 803 -48.10 30.21 2.83
CA GLY A 803 -47.56 31.30 3.66
C GLY A 803 -48.25 32.63 3.30
N THR A 804 -47.54 33.74 3.48
CA THR A 804 -48.04 35.08 3.19
C THR A 804 -47.75 35.46 1.73
N ASP A 805 -48.73 35.95 0.96
CA ASP A 805 -48.52 36.66 -0.31
C ASP A 805 -48.63 38.17 -0.06
N ALA A 806 -47.53 38.89 -0.23
CA ALA A 806 -47.42 40.35 -0.14
C ALA A 806 -47.03 40.90 -1.53
N PRO A 807 -48.02 41.22 -2.38
CA PRO A 807 -47.80 41.49 -3.79
C PRO A 807 -46.77 42.59 -4.08
N GLY A 808 -45.73 42.27 -4.84
CA GLY A 808 -44.79 43.27 -5.35
C GLY A 808 -43.90 43.92 -4.27
N PHE A 809 -43.82 45.24 -4.34
CA PHE A 809 -43.14 46.10 -3.37
C PHE A 809 -44.10 47.15 -2.78
N SER A 810 -45.40 46.84 -2.84
CA SER A 810 -46.55 47.51 -2.24
C SER A 810 -46.58 49.05 -2.19
N PRO A 811 -47.62 49.70 -2.74
CA PRO A 811 -48.64 49.14 -3.61
C PRO A 811 -48.07 48.67 -4.95
N ALA A 812 -48.54 47.54 -5.46
CA ALA A 812 -48.12 46.99 -6.74
C ALA A 812 -49.28 46.37 -7.53
N THR A 813 -49.19 46.45 -8.86
CA THR A 813 -49.98 45.57 -9.74
C THR A 813 -49.12 44.37 -10.13
N VAL A 814 -49.52 43.17 -9.73
CA VAL A 814 -48.85 41.91 -10.09
C VAL A 814 -49.72 41.07 -11.01
N ILE A 815 -49.09 40.40 -11.98
CA ILE A 815 -49.77 39.53 -12.92
C ILE A 815 -49.66 38.08 -12.42
N ARG A 816 -50.80 37.41 -12.29
CA ARG A 816 -50.91 36.01 -11.86
C ARG A 816 -51.60 35.15 -12.92
N GLY A 817 -51.48 33.84 -12.79
CA GLY A 817 -52.26 32.85 -13.50
C GLY A 817 -53.32 32.24 -12.58
N SER A 818 -53.40 30.92 -12.51
CA SER A 818 -54.26 30.24 -11.54
C SER A 818 -53.56 30.14 -10.18
N VAL A 819 -54.14 30.71 -9.12
CA VAL A 819 -53.55 30.69 -7.77
C VAL A 819 -54.60 30.28 -6.74
N ALA A 820 -54.22 29.38 -5.84
CA ALA A 820 -54.99 29.07 -4.65
C ALA A 820 -54.34 29.72 -3.41
N TYR A 821 -55.12 30.55 -2.72
CA TYR A 821 -54.70 31.24 -1.49
C TYR A 821 -55.12 30.39 -0.29
N ARG A 822 -54.15 29.98 0.53
CA ARG A 822 -54.35 29.12 1.70
C ARG A 822 -53.68 29.64 2.97
N GLY A 823 -52.73 30.56 2.84
CA GLY A 823 -52.19 31.36 3.95
C GLY A 823 -52.80 32.75 3.97
N THR A 824 -51.98 33.78 4.16
CA THR A 824 -52.41 35.17 4.24
C THR A 824 -52.19 35.89 2.92
N LEU A 825 -53.18 36.63 2.42
CA LEU A 825 -53.01 37.63 1.38
C LEU A 825 -52.95 39.01 2.03
N GLU A 826 -51.81 39.67 1.96
CA GLU A 826 -51.64 41.06 2.40
C GLU A 826 -52.00 42.02 1.25
N ILE A 827 -52.82 43.03 1.55
CA ILE A 827 -53.22 44.08 0.61
C ILE A 827 -53.03 45.44 1.28
N GLU A 828 -52.16 46.27 0.72
CA GLU A 828 -51.91 47.62 1.21
C GLU A 828 -52.72 48.65 0.40
N ILE A 829 -53.29 49.64 1.10
CA ILE A 829 -54.14 50.71 0.53
C ILE A 829 -53.63 52.08 1.00
N GLY A 830 -53.12 52.87 0.07
CA GLY A 830 -52.68 54.26 0.25
C GLY A 830 -53.57 55.32 -0.44
N GLY A 831 -54.56 54.90 -1.24
CA GLY A 831 -55.42 55.77 -2.03
C GLY A 831 -56.36 55.00 -2.97
N THR A 832 -57.25 55.70 -3.68
CA THR A 832 -58.22 55.09 -4.62
C THR A 832 -57.73 55.02 -6.08
N GLY A 833 -56.56 55.58 -6.38
CA GLY A 833 -55.96 55.48 -7.70
C GLY A 833 -55.48 54.06 -8.00
N SER A 834 -55.43 53.70 -9.29
CA SER A 834 -55.03 52.36 -9.74
C SER A 834 -53.58 51.96 -9.43
N GLY A 835 -52.78 52.83 -8.79
CA GLY A 835 -51.44 52.52 -8.31
C GLY A 835 -51.27 52.80 -6.82
N ASP A 836 -52.37 53.10 -6.13
CA ASP A 836 -52.35 53.48 -4.72
C ASP A 836 -52.74 52.31 -3.81
N PHE A 837 -53.06 51.14 -4.37
CA PHE A 837 -53.35 49.91 -3.62
C PHE A 837 -52.90 48.67 -4.39
N ASP A 838 -52.67 47.56 -3.68
CA ASP A 838 -52.25 46.31 -4.32
C ASP A 838 -53.32 45.73 -5.23
N ARG A 839 -52.90 45.23 -6.39
CA ARG A 839 -53.78 44.62 -7.37
C ARG A 839 -53.19 43.36 -7.96
N LEU A 840 -53.91 42.25 -7.83
CA LEU A 840 -53.54 40.97 -8.41
C LEU A 840 -54.43 40.69 -9.64
N GLU A 841 -53.81 40.72 -10.81
CA GLU A 841 -54.50 40.49 -12.08
C GLU A 841 -54.22 39.06 -12.58
N HIS A 842 -55.20 38.17 -12.41
CA HIS A 842 -55.10 36.76 -12.78
C HIS A 842 -55.42 36.58 -14.28
N LEU A 843 -54.47 37.00 -15.12
CA LEU A 843 -54.58 37.09 -16.57
C LEU A 843 -53.86 35.97 -17.32
N LEU A 844 -52.96 35.23 -16.68
CA LEU A 844 -52.18 34.16 -17.29
C LEU A 844 -52.92 32.82 -17.25
N GLY A 845 -52.63 31.94 -18.21
CA GLY A 845 -53.18 30.58 -18.22
C GLY A 845 -54.72 30.56 -18.15
N ALA A 846 -55.26 29.73 -17.25
CA ALA A 846 -56.69 29.73 -16.95
C ALA A 846 -57.12 30.92 -16.07
N GLY A 847 -56.20 31.54 -15.32
CA GLY A 847 -56.45 32.76 -14.55
C GLY A 847 -57.43 32.58 -13.39
N VAL A 848 -57.49 31.41 -12.76
CA VAL A 848 -58.44 31.09 -11.67
C VAL A 848 -57.98 31.67 -10.34
N ILE A 849 -58.90 32.28 -9.59
CA ILE A 849 -58.69 32.67 -8.19
C ILE A 849 -59.41 31.66 -7.31
N ASP A 850 -58.68 30.90 -6.51
CA ASP A 850 -59.28 29.97 -5.53
C ASP A 850 -58.96 30.44 -4.10
N LEU A 851 -59.94 31.07 -3.47
CA LEU A 851 -59.78 31.72 -2.17
C LEU A 851 -59.91 30.73 -1.00
N GLY A 852 -59.26 31.10 0.08
CA GLY A 852 -59.19 30.42 1.36
C GLY A 852 -58.20 31.18 2.23
N GLY A 853 -57.92 30.70 3.44
CA GLY A 853 -56.96 31.38 4.33
C GLY A 853 -57.42 32.78 4.74
N GLU A 854 -56.49 33.71 4.95
CA GLU A 854 -56.73 35.04 5.52
C GLU A 854 -56.56 36.15 4.49
N LEU A 855 -57.47 37.12 4.46
CA LEU A 855 -57.23 38.43 3.87
C LEU A 855 -56.80 39.39 4.97
N SER A 856 -55.63 40.01 4.84
CA SER A 856 -55.12 41.07 5.73
C SER A 856 -54.99 42.37 4.94
N VAL A 857 -55.64 43.44 5.39
CA VAL A 857 -55.58 44.74 4.73
C VAL A 857 -54.88 45.77 5.63
N GLU A 858 -53.89 46.47 5.09
CA GLU A 858 -53.18 47.55 5.79
C GLU A 858 -53.42 48.90 5.11
N LEU A 859 -53.73 49.93 5.92
CA LEU A 859 -53.75 51.31 5.43
C LEU A 859 -52.37 51.93 5.53
N ILE A 860 -51.81 52.33 4.40
CA ILE A 860 -50.48 52.94 4.30
C ILE A 860 -50.58 54.41 3.93
N ASP A 861 -49.45 55.12 3.93
CA ASP A 861 -49.33 56.54 3.54
C ASP A 861 -50.27 57.52 4.27
N GLY A 862 -50.82 57.10 5.41
CA GLY A 862 -51.80 57.87 6.18
C GLY A 862 -53.17 57.96 5.52
N TYR A 863 -53.50 57.05 4.60
CA TYR A 863 -54.79 56.99 3.94
C TYR A 863 -55.93 56.85 4.96
N THR A 864 -56.98 57.65 4.76
CA THR A 864 -58.20 57.58 5.56
C THR A 864 -59.37 57.29 4.62
N PRO A 865 -60.00 56.11 4.72
CA PRO A 865 -61.11 55.72 3.84
C PRO A 865 -62.30 56.69 3.95
N SER A 866 -62.98 56.91 2.83
CA SER A 866 -64.21 57.69 2.70
C SER A 866 -65.35 56.81 2.19
N ALA A 867 -66.59 57.11 2.58
CA ALA A 867 -67.75 56.37 2.07
C ALA A 867 -67.81 56.40 0.53
N GLY A 868 -68.00 55.23 -0.07
CA GLY A 868 -68.04 55.03 -1.52
C GLY A 868 -66.68 54.77 -2.18
N ASP A 869 -65.58 54.75 -1.43
CA ASP A 869 -64.30 54.28 -1.97
C ASP A 869 -64.40 52.79 -2.34
N GLU A 870 -63.85 52.43 -3.51
CA GLU A 870 -63.84 51.07 -4.04
C GLU A 870 -62.42 50.66 -4.43
N PHE A 871 -61.99 49.50 -3.97
CA PHE A 871 -60.67 48.92 -4.22
C PHE A 871 -60.83 47.58 -4.92
N LEU A 872 -60.78 47.58 -6.26
CA LEU A 872 -60.76 46.36 -7.07
C LEU A 872 -59.36 45.73 -7.02
N PHE A 873 -59.09 44.96 -5.97
CA PHE A 873 -57.76 44.42 -5.70
C PHE A 873 -57.49 43.05 -6.33
N MET A 874 -58.52 42.33 -6.80
CA MET A 874 -58.33 41.13 -7.62
C MET A 874 -59.22 41.09 -8.86
N THR A 875 -58.65 40.69 -9.99
CA THR A 875 -59.36 40.41 -11.25
C THR A 875 -58.97 39.05 -11.82
N SER A 876 -59.89 38.39 -12.53
CA SER A 876 -59.72 37.02 -13.00
C SER A 876 -60.27 36.77 -14.41
N ASN A 877 -59.53 36.00 -15.22
CA ASN A 877 -60.02 35.44 -16.48
C ASN A 877 -60.77 34.10 -16.31
N GLY A 878 -60.46 33.34 -15.26
CA GLY A 878 -60.98 31.98 -15.03
C GLY A 878 -62.13 31.87 -14.04
N GLY A 879 -62.41 32.95 -13.31
CA GLY A 879 -63.41 33.05 -12.27
C GLY A 879 -62.82 33.02 -10.85
N VAL A 880 -63.61 33.54 -9.91
CA VAL A 880 -63.34 33.49 -8.46
C VAL A 880 -64.10 32.33 -7.84
N PHE A 881 -63.40 31.49 -7.08
CA PHE A 881 -63.92 30.34 -6.37
C PHE A 881 -63.66 30.48 -4.87
N ASN A 882 -64.62 30.01 -4.07
CA ASN A 882 -64.60 30.09 -2.60
C ASN A 882 -64.49 31.55 -2.09
N THR A 883 -64.31 31.70 -0.77
CA THR A 883 -64.12 32.98 -0.08
C THR A 883 -62.95 32.85 0.89
N PHE A 884 -62.42 33.96 1.40
CA PHE A 884 -61.47 33.90 2.51
C PHE A 884 -62.11 33.24 3.74
N ASP A 885 -61.31 32.47 4.49
CA ASP A 885 -61.72 31.81 5.74
C ASP A 885 -61.70 32.82 6.91
N THR A 886 -60.72 33.71 6.91
CA THR A 886 -60.55 34.81 7.88
C THR A 886 -60.31 36.13 7.16
N ILE A 887 -60.76 37.22 7.78
CA ILE A 887 -60.70 38.57 7.23
C ILE A 887 -60.24 39.49 8.35
N ASP A 888 -59.06 40.08 8.20
CA ASP A 888 -58.48 41.12 9.06
C ASP A 888 -58.45 42.43 8.29
N LEU A 889 -59.30 43.38 8.71
CA LEU A 889 -59.48 44.67 8.05
C LEU A 889 -59.18 45.80 9.03
N PRO A 890 -58.60 46.92 8.56
CA PRO A 890 -58.27 48.04 9.40
C PRO A 890 -59.56 48.67 9.97
N GLU A 891 -59.48 49.23 11.18
CA GLU A 891 -60.64 49.87 11.80
C GLU A 891 -61.16 51.03 10.92
N GLY A 892 -62.45 50.98 10.56
CA GLY A 892 -63.08 52.05 9.78
C GLY A 892 -63.12 53.36 10.57
N ALA A 893 -62.65 54.46 9.98
CA ALA A 893 -62.76 55.78 10.59
C ALA A 893 -64.23 56.25 10.58
N GLY A 894 -64.72 56.80 11.69
CA GLY A 894 -66.03 57.49 11.71
C GLY A 894 -67.24 56.61 11.36
N GLY A 895 -67.32 55.38 11.90
CA GLY A 895 -68.48 54.52 11.68
C GLY A 895 -68.63 53.95 10.27
N LEU A 896 -67.62 54.13 9.43
CA LEU A 896 -67.50 53.42 8.16
C LEU A 896 -67.25 51.93 8.41
N SER A 897 -67.81 51.08 7.55
CA SER A 897 -67.59 49.64 7.52
C SER A 897 -67.04 49.22 6.17
N TRP A 898 -66.17 48.22 6.18
CA TRP A 898 -65.68 47.60 4.96
C TRP A 898 -66.64 46.50 4.50
N ASP A 899 -67.06 46.54 3.24
CA ASP A 899 -67.79 45.47 2.56
C ASP A 899 -66.87 44.77 1.56
N LEU A 900 -66.61 43.48 1.79
CA LEU A 900 -65.80 42.65 0.90
C LEU A 900 -66.70 41.96 -0.11
N GLN A 901 -66.63 42.38 -1.36
CA GLN A 901 -67.48 41.92 -2.45
C GLN A 901 -66.79 40.87 -3.31
N TYR A 902 -67.49 39.74 -3.50
CA TYR A 902 -67.07 38.66 -4.39
C TYR A 902 -67.95 38.64 -5.64
N GLY A 903 -67.35 38.93 -6.80
CA GLY A 903 -67.99 38.79 -8.11
C GLY A 903 -67.56 37.52 -8.84
N GLU A 904 -68.15 37.24 -10.00
CA GLU A 904 -67.77 36.07 -10.82
C GLU A 904 -66.30 36.12 -11.25
N THR A 905 -65.76 37.32 -11.48
CA THR A 905 -64.40 37.53 -12.00
C THR A 905 -63.61 38.60 -11.25
N ILE A 906 -64.13 39.11 -10.13
CA ILE A 906 -63.51 40.20 -9.37
C ILE A 906 -63.67 39.98 -7.86
N VAL A 907 -62.73 40.53 -7.09
CA VAL A 907 -62.91 40.76 -5.66
C VAL A 907 -62.56 42.21 -5.37
N ALA A 908 -63.47 42.89 -4.69
CA ALA A 908 -63.35 44.30 -4.39
C ALA A 908 -63.67 44.57 -2.93
N LEU A 909 -63.02 45.59 -2.37
CA LEU A 909 -63.34 46.11 -1.05
C LEU A 909 -64.04 47.46 -1.23
N VAL A 910 -65.22 47.63 -0.66
CA VAL A 910 -65.99 48.87 -0.73
C VAL A 910 -66.13 49.45 0.68
N VAL A 911 -65.96 50.76 0.80
CA VAL A 911 -66.17 51.48 2.07
C VAL A 911 -67.62 51.93 2.14
N GLU A 912 -68.39 51.34 3.04
CA GLU A 912 -69.79 51.69 3.25
C GLU A 912 -69.97 52.55 4.52
N GLY A 913 -70.90 53.50 4.47
CA GLY A 913 -71.39 54.21 5.66
C GLY A 913 -72.68 53.57 6.19
N VAL A 914 -73.00 53.78 7.46
CA VAL A 914 -74.29 53.34 8.01
C VAL A 914 -75.42 54.07 7.27
N ALA A 915 -76.39 53.35 6.72
CA ALA A 915 -77.48 53.96 5.97
C ALA A 915 -78.22 55.00 6.82
N GLY A 916 -78.25 56.26 6.37
CA GLY A 916 -78.84 57.37 7.11
C GLY A 916 -77.86 58.15 8.02
N ASP A 917 -76.65 57.66 8.25
CA ASP A 917 -75.56 58.39 8.92
C ASP A 917 -74.90 59.28 7.87
N TYR A 918 -75.35 60.52 7.81
CA TYR A 918 -74.96 61.48 6.78
C TYR A 918 -73.79 62.35 7.21
N ASN A 919 -73.42 62.34 8.49
CA ASN A 919 -72.20 62.98 8.98
C ASN A 919 -71.03 62.00 9.17
N TYR A 920 -71.27 60.69 9.04
CA TYR A 920 -70.32 59.59 9.22
C TYR A 920 -69.63 59.66 10.59
N ASP A 921 -70.41 59.77 11.66
CA ASP A 921 -69.91 59.68 13.04
C ASP A 921 -70.18 58.31 13.70
N GLY A 922 -70.82 57.40 12.97
CA GLY A 922 -71.15 56.04 13.37
C GLY A 922 -72.45 55.91 14.13
N LEU A 923 -73.25 56.97 14.24
CA LEU A 923 -74.57 56.96 14.85
C LEU A 923 -75.57 57.75 13.98
N VAL A 924 -76.61 57.08 13.51
CA VAL A 924 -77.73 57.76 12.83
C VAL A 924 -78.56 58.53 13.86
N ASP A 925 -78.37 59.83 14.00
CA ASP A 925 -79.11 60.68 14.93
C ASP A 925 -79.59 62.02 14.34
N ALA A 926 -79.94 62.97 15.22
CA ALA A 926 -80.48 64.25 14.79
C ALA A 926 -79.44 65.14 14.08
N ALA A 927 -78.15 64.87 14.21
CA ALA A 927 -77.09 65.54 13.47
C ALA A 927 -77.15 65.18 11.99
N ASP A 928 -77.44 63.93 11.63
CA ASP A 928 -77.59 63.51 10.23
C ASP A 928 -78.78 64.15 9.55
N TYR A 929 -79.88 64.33 10.30
CA TYR A 929 -81.02 65.10 9.82
C TYR A 929 -80.62 66.50 9.39
N THR A 930 -79.70 67.14 10.13
CA THR A 930 -79.23 68.48 9.75
C THR A 930 -78.41 68.44 8.47
N VAL A 931 -77.58 67.42 8.26
CA VAL A 931 -76.85 67.24 6.99
C VAL A 931 -77.81 67.07 5.82
N TRP A 932 -78.82 66.20 5.94
CA TRP A 932 -79.86 66.05 4.92
C TRP A 932 -80.62 67.34 4.67
N ARG A 933 -81.05 68.02 5.74
CA ARG A 933 -81.87 69.21 5.63
C ARG A 933 -81.13 70.36 4.98
N ASP A 934 -79.84 70.51 5.27
CA ASP A 934 -78.97 71.55 4.71
C ASP A 934 -78.59 71.27 3.25
N THR A 935 -78.62 70.01 2.83
CA THR A 935 -78.31 69.58 1.46
C THR A 935 -79.55 69.27 0.60
N LEU A 936 -80.76 69.38 1.16
CA LEU A 936 -82.03 69.09 0.46
C LEU A 936 -82.17 69.89 -0.85
N GLY A 937 -82.29 69.16 -1.97
CA GLY A 937 -82.38 69.69 -3.32
C GLY A 937 -81.05 69.88 -4.04
N GLN A 938 -79.91 69.52 -3.42
CA GLN A 938 -78.62 69.42 -4.11
C GLN A 938 -78.62 68.20 -5.04
N ALA A 939 -77.94 68.34 -6.18
CA ALA A 939 -77.79 67.27 -7.17
C ALA A 939 -76.34 67.25 -7.67
N GLY A 940 -75.76 66.05 -7.80
CA GLY A 940 -74.35 65.83 -8.10
C GLY A 940 -73.84 64.52 -7.51
N ALA A 941 -72.59 64.16 -7.81
CA ALA A 941 -71.95 62.98 -7.24
C ALA A 941 -71.38 63.28 -5.83
N GLY A 942 -71.34 62.27 -4.96
CA GLY A 942 -70.69 62.33 -3.65
C GLY A 942 -71.43 63.18 -2.60
N LEU A 943 -72.77 63.25 -2.68
CA LEU A 943 -73.58 63.95 -1.68
C LEU A 943 -73.79 63.04 -0.47
N ALA A 944 -73.29 63.43 0.70
CA ALA A 944 -73.32 62.60 1.91
C ALA A 944 -74.76 62.20 2.34
N ALA A 945 -75.76 63.03 2.03
CA ALA A 945 -77.16 62.77 2.36
C ALA A 945 -78.02 62.19 1.22
N ASP A 946 -77.40 61.73 0.13
CA ASP A 946 -78.06 60.98 -0.95
C ASP A 946 -78.07 59.49 -0.57
N GLY A 947 -78.97 59.12 0.33
CA GLY A 947 -79.01 57.80 0.94
C GLY A 947 -79.48 56.69 0.00
N ASP A 948 -80.17 57.02 -1.10
CA ASP A 948 -80.53 56.04 -2.14
C ASP A 948 -79.57 56.07 -3.36
N ASN A 949 -78.56 56.93 -3.31
CA ASN A 949 -77.52 57.13 -4.32
C ASN A 949 -78.08 57.41 -5.73
N ASN A 950 -79.23 58.10 -5.83
CA ASN A 950 -79.86 58.43 -7.11
C ASN A 950 -79.27 59.71 -7.77
N GLY A 951 -78.36 60.40 -7.06
CA GLY A 951 -77.67 61.61 -7.49
C GLY A 951 -78.35 62.92 -7.04
N VAL A 952 -79.41 62.86 -6.23
CA VAL A 952 -80.18 64.01 -5.74
C VAL A 952 -80.61 63.81 -4.29
N VAL A 953 -80.27 64.75 -3.40
CA VAL A 953 -80.77 64.73 -2.01
C VAL A 953 -82.23 65.19 -2.00
N GLU A 954 -83.16 64.27 -1.78
CA GLU A 954 -84.59 64.51 -1.78
C GLU A 954 -85.33 63.87 -0.59
N GLN A 955 -86.66 63.77 -0.70
CA GLN A 955 -87.49 63.27 0.39
C GLN A 955 -87.34 61.76 0.62
N ALA A 956 -86.87 61.02 -0.40
CA ALA A 956 -86.57 59.60 -0.30
C ALA A 956 -85.42 59.34 0.69
N ASP A 957 -84.40 60.19 0.67
CA ASP A 957 -83.23 60.09 1.58
C ASP A 957 -83.61 60.35 3.03
N TYR A 958 -84.46 61.34 3.30
CA TYR A 958 -85.03 61.51 4.63
C TYR A 958 -85.72 60.24 5.15
N ALA A 959 -86.40 59.49 4.27
CA ALA A 959 -87.03 58.25 4.69
C ALA A 959 -86.00 57.19 5.06
N ILE A 960 -84.81 57.20 4.43
CA ILE A 960 -83.68 56.33 4.77
C ILE A 960 -83.08 56.72 6.12
N TRP A 961 -82.78 57.99 6.36
CA TRP A 961 -82.39 58.47 7.69
C TRP A 961 -83.43 58.11 8.75
N GLN A 962 -84.70 58.39 8.49
CA GLN A 962 -85.79 58.13 9.45
C GLN A 962 -85.92 56.63 9.76
N ALA A 963 -85.77 55.77 8.76
CA ALA A 963 -85.85 54.33 8.92
C ALA A 963 -84.70 53.76 9.75
N ASN A 964 -83.55 54.43 9.74
CA ASN A 964 -82.33 54.00 10.43
C ASN A 964 -82.01 54.81 11.68
N TYR A 965 -82.86 55.77 12.09
CA TYR A 965 -82.62 56.61 13.27
C TYR A 965 -82.38 55.77 14.54
N GLY A 966 -81.21 55.97 15.15
CA GLY A 966 -80.70 55.22 16.29
C GLY A 966 -79.86 53.99 15.92
N ALA A 967 -79.62 53.71 14.65
CA ALA A 967 -78.66 52.71 14.21
C ALA A 967 -77.24 53.20 14.50
N THR A 968 -76.37 52.27 14.92
CA THR A 968 -74.94 52.52 15.13
C THR A 968 -74.14 51.57 14.25
N ALA A 969 -72.95 51.98 13.82
CA ALA A 969 -72.02 51.09 13.14
C ALA A 969 -71.78 49.82 13.97
N ALA A 970 -71.92 48.66 13.35
CA ALA A 970 -71.71 47.40 14.05
C ALA A 970 -70.21 47.24 14.35
N SER A 971 -69.83 47.15 15.63
CA SER A 971 -68.46 46.82 15.99
C SER A 971 -68.15 45.40 15.50
N LEU A 972 -67.18 45.26 14.61
CA LEU A 972 -66.63 43.95 14.26
C LEU A 972 -66.12 43.30 15.55
N ALA A 973 -66.74 42.20 15.96
CA ALA A 973 -66.20 41.38 17.03
C ALA A 973 -64.96 40.72 16.46
N THR A 974 -63.77 41.24 16.79
CA THR A 974 -62.51 40.55 16.55
C THR A 974 -62.61 39.18 17.21
N THR A 975 -62.68 38.12 16.42
CA THR A 975 -62.41 36.78 16.94
C THR A 975 -60.93 36.75 17.29
N VAL A 976 -60.59 37.20 18.50
CA VAL A 976 -59.25 37.04 19.06
C VAL A 976 -58.93 35.55 19.02
N PRO A 977 -57.86 35.11 18.33
CA PRO A 977 -57.42 33.73 18.40
C PRO A 977 -57.18 33.38 19.87
N GLU A 978 -57.86 32.35 20.39
CA GLU A 978 -57.70 31.98 21.80
C GLU A 978 -56.22 31.70 22.07
N PRO A 979 -55.60 32.32 23.10
CA PRO A 979 -54.25 31.96 23.48
C PRO A 979 -54.28 30.54 24.03
N SER A 980 -53.93 29.56 23.19
CA SER A 980 -53.46 28.22 23.53
C SER A 980 -53.97 27.68 24.88
N GLY A 981 -55.30 27.54 25.02
CA GLY A 981 -55.93 26.86 26.16
C GLY A 981 -55.42 25.42 26.33
N ALA A 982 -54.89 24.83 25.24
CA ALA A 982 -54.20 23.54 25.25
C ALA A 982 -52.89 23.55 26.08
N ILE A 983 -52.14 24.67 26.15
CA ILE A 983 -50.90 24.75 26.93
C ILE A 983 -51.21 24.87 28.43
N LEU A 984 -52.26 25.61 28.83
CA LEU A 984 -52.72 25.65 30.23
C LEU A 984 -53.34 24.32 30.69
N ALA A 985 -53.99 23.58 29.79
CA ALA A 985 -54.47 22.22 30.06
C ALA A 985 -53.33 21.18 30.14
N LEU A 986 -52.26 21.32 29.34
CA LEU A 986 -51.07 20.47 29.41
C LEU A 986 -50.21 20.75 30.66
N VAL A 987 -50.03 22.02 31.05
CA VAL A 987 -49.32 22.40 32.28
C VAL A 987 -50.12 22.03 33.53
N GLY A 988 -51.46 22.15 33.49
CA GLY A 988 -52.36 21.65 34.54
C GLY A 988 -52.40 20.11 34.62
N GLY A 989 -52.37 19.42 33.48
CA GLY A 989 -52.34 17.96 33.38
C GLY A 989 -51.03 17.33 33.90
N LEU A 990 -49.89 17.94 33.58
CA LEU A 990 -48.57 17.50 34.06
C LEU A 990 -48.38 17.76 35.58
N GLY A 991 -49.00 18.81 36.13
CA GLY A 991 -49.06 19.07 37.57
C GLY A 991 -49.89 18.05 38.36
N LEU A 992 -51.01 17.58 37.78
CA LEU A 992 -51.87 16.56 38.41
C LEU A 992 -51.32 15.14 38.28
N TRP A 993 -50.51 14.84 37.26
CA TRP A 993 -49.86 13.54 37.07
C TRP A 993 -48.70 13.30 38.07
N ARG A 994 -47.96 14.36 38.46
CA ARG A 994 -46.93 14.29 39.52
C ARG A 994 -47.48 14.14 40.95
N SER A 995 -48.75 14.50 41.20
CA SER A 995 -49.36 14.36 42.54
C SER A 995 -49.97 12.98 42.84
N ARG A 996 -50.18 12.15 41.80
CA ARG A 996 -50.74 10.78 41.93
C ARG A 996 -49.67 9.67 42.01
N THR A 997 -48.44 9.91 41.56
CA THR A 997 -47.33 8.94 41.67
C THR A 997 -46.58 9.00 43.01
N HIS A 998 -46.69 10.09 43.78
CA HIS A 998 -46.10 10.19 45.13
C HIS A 998 -46.97 9.64 46.28
N ARG A 999 -48.21 9.21 46.01
CA ARG A 999 -49.12 8.64 47.04
C ARG A 999 -49.28 7.11 46.97
N LEU A 1000 -48.57 6.44 46.06
CA LEU A 1000 -48.61 4.98 45.87
C LEU A 1000 -47.27 4.24 46.16
N LEU A 1001 -46.28 4.93 46.73
CA LEU A 1001 -45.02 4.32 47.22
C LEU A 1001 -44.87 4.37 48.75
N LYS A 1002 -46.00 4.34 49.48
CA LYS A 1002 -46.00 4.33 50.96
C LYS A 1002 -46.85 3.24 51.61
N ASN A 1003 -47.27 2.20 50.88
CA ASN A 1003 -47.88 0.99 51.43
C ASN A 1003 -47.56 -0.21 50.52
N ILE A 1004 -47.28 -1.38 51.12
CA ILE A 1004 -46.76 -2.67 50.60
C ILE A 1004 -45.23 -2.77 50.80
N SER A 1005 -44.60 -3.61 51.63
CA SER A 1005 -44.96 -4.82 52.40
C SER A 1005 -45.79 -5.87 51.70
#